data_AF-A0A6N7PKZ9-F1
#
_entry.id   AF-A0A6N7PKZ9-F1
#
_cell.length_a   1.000
_cell.length_b   1.000
_cell.length_c   1.000
_cell.angle_alpha   90.00
_cell.angle_beta   90.00
_cell.angle_gamma   90.00
#
_symmetry.space_group_name_H-M   'P 1'
#
loop_
_entity.id
_entity.type
_entity.pdbx_description
1 polymer ?
#
loop_
_entity_poly.entity_id
_entity_poly.type
_entity_poly.pdbx_seq_one_letter_code
_entity_poly.pdbx_strand_id
1 'polypeptide(L)'
;MTPEARIEELSARLSLAQGSPSLLVVVAESDATLDEARGLLVGILRKAPMRVEDLGACDVDTGPARWAELTHEHEADAYVLSAAPWGPFSGGAFAGLLNAEREFLRRLAGPVLLVVSRETERILRQKAPDFFTWAARTYELPAPAELVAIARKVGALPERAAGDAAEEPPVRFLHLSDLHLRPQRVKRYDQDRVLRGLVDFLAQDRERFPLDLVFVTGDLAHSGKPDEFELVVDLFQRILDVTGVAPAHFFVVPGNHDVDRDVGRWLRRTLDKDEEAITFFEDEHARRFHTQKLEAYRQALGSLLGEDRALGLGVGANAVEVVTVRGARIAVASFNSAFFAQGDDDQGKLWLGEPNIDRAGDRIADEGARAAIALLHHPFEALHELERDVIEHRFERVFDIVLRGHMHQQKSRGIASQRGGFVELAAPSAYQGSPWPNGCLLGELFPRAGKVRITPYAYASGADPWVLDTRVFPDDAKDGYTHTFSVPGKKRTPSVLRRHLAQAAEEAVEAAPEAVQRQVAKVLGIEAPSSRMSKEVAKKVARAAAAKVDDPAMLANVVDEQRMSTALSKTAADELEAGGPTRIPRSDPQFLEKALSRVAEFIHHKVRGKVAKSAAREEILAQLIAAALGHVVDGPVSVQPLLSDGTRPDILIGSLNEAPAVRSVVEVKLARKASGNLHDAGLMQLDRYLKSVEAAHGAFVLVHTGESEKEPCIEHTKTPTGREILVLHLFW
;
A
#
# COMPACT_ATOMS: atom_id res chain seq x y z
N MET A 1 25.57 31.86 23.03
CA MET A 1 25.32 32.55 21.75
C MET A 1 24.33 31.71 20.96
N THR A 2 23.20 32.30 20.53
CA THR A 2 22.22 31.59 19.69
C THR A 2 22.86 31.20 18.35
N PRO A 3 22.38 30.15 17.66
CA PRO A 3 22.87 29.75 16.34
C PRO A 3 22.97 30.91 15.33
N GLU A 4 21.95 31.78 15.28
CA GLU A 4 21.91 32.97 14.44
C GLU A 4 23.02 33.96 14.80
N ALA A 5 23.20 34.23 16.09
CA ALA A 5 24.23 35.15 16.56
C ALA A 5 25.66 34.64 16.23
N ARG A 6 25.87 33.31 16.13
CA ARG A 6 27.16 32.75 15.69
C ARG A 6 27.45 33.07 14.22
N ILE A 7 26.43 32.95 13.37
CA ILE A 7 26.54 33.24 11.94
C ILE A 7 26.66 34.75 11.70
N GLU A 8 25.95 35.57 12.47
CA GLU A 8 26.09 37.03 12.45
C GLU A 8 27.48 37.49 12.88
N GLU A 9 28.05 36.90 13.94
CA GLU A 9 29.44 37.20 14.35
C GLU A 9 30.44 36.82 13.27
N LEU A 10 30.30 35.64 12.66
CA LEU A 10 31.17 35.19 11.56
C LEU A 10 31.07 36.14 10.36
N SER A 11 29.86 36.54 9.98
CA SER A 11 29.62 37.48 8.88
C SER A 11 30.24 38.86 9.16
N ALA A 12 30.03 39.40 10.36
CA ALA A 12 30.61 40.68 10.76
C ALA A 12 32.15 40.64 10.75
N ARG A 13 32.74 39.51 11.13
CA ARG A 13 34.19 39.30 11.08
C ARG A 13 34.74 39.23 9.67
N LEU A 14 34.02 38.60 8.75
CA LEU A 14 34.39 38.59 7.33
C LEU A 14 34.35 39.98 6.72
N SER A 15 33.30 40.76 7.01
CA SER A 15 33.22 42.15 6.56
C SER A 15 34.39 43.00 7.07
N LEU A 16 34.85 42.79 8.31
CA LEU A 16 36.01 43.50 8.84
C LEU A 16 37.35 43.05 8.23
N ALA A 17 37.42 41.82 7.71
CA ALA A 17 38.63 41.23 7.13
C ALA A 17 38.71 41.40 5.60
N GLN A 18 37.73 42.06 4.97
CA GLN A 18 37.67 42.26 3.53
C GLN A 18 38.95 42.93 2.99
N GLY A 19 39.50 42.37 1.91
CA GLY A 19 40.75 42.85 1.30
C GLY A 19 42.02 42.59 2.11
N SER A 20 41.93 41.89 3.24
CA SER A 20 43.10 41.46 4.03
C SER A 20 43.34 39.95 3.86
N PRO A 21 44.61 39.50 3.70
CA PRO A 21 44.93 38.08 3.67
C PRO A 21 44.70 37.47 5.05
N SER A 22 43.58 36.80 5.23
CA SER A 22 43.13 36.25 6.51
C SER A 22 42.59 34.83 6.33
N LEU A 23 42.83 33.99 7.34
CA LEU A 23 42.30 32.63 7.38
C LEU A 23 41.40 32.46 8.61
N LEU A 24 40.21 31.94 8.38
CA LEU A 24 39.22 31.60 9.41
C LEU A 24 38.92 30.11 9.31
N VAL A 25 39.02 29.40 10.43
CA VAL A 25 38.70 27.97 10.47
C VAL A 25 37.27 27.81 10.95
N VAL A 26 36.46 27.12 10.18
CA VAL A 26 35.04 26.87 10.46
C VAL A 26 34.85 25.38 10.69
N VAL A 27 34.26 25.02 11.83
CA VAL A 27 34.15 23.64 12.29
C VAL A 27 32.72 23.14 12.10
N ALA A 28 32.56 22.19 11.18
CA ALA A 28 31.35 21.41 11.00
C ALA A 28 31.34 20.20 11.96
N GLU A 29 30.15 19.62 12.16
CA GLU A 29 29.94 18.52 13.10
C GLU A 29 30.77 17.27 12.74
N SER A 30 30.73 16.87 11.47
CA SER A 30 31.44 15.70 10.96
C SER A 30 31.83 15.87 9.49
N ASP A 31 32.77 15.03 9.01
CA ASP A 31 33.16 15.00 7.59
C ASP A 31 31.97 14.65 6.67
N ALA A 32 31.02 13.83 7.14
CA ALA A 32 29.84 13.44 6.39
C ALA A 32 28.91 14.62 6.05
N THR A 33 28.89 15.64 6.91
CA THR A 33 28.05 16.85 6.77
C THR A 33 28.79 18.03 6.14
N LEU A 34 30.06 17.86 5.78
CA LEU A 34 30.98 18.97 5.51
C LEU A 34 30.59 19.80 4.28
N ASP A 35 30.28 19.13 3.16
CA ASP A 35 29.91 19.81 1.93
C ASP A 35 28.51 20.42 1.98
N GLU A 36 27.57 19.76 2.67
CA GLU A 36 26.26 20.33 2.93
C GLU A 36 26.38 21.60 3.80
N ALA A 37 27.17 21.54 4.87
CA ALA A 37 27.44 22.67 5.74
C ALA A 37 28.13 23.83 4.99
N ARG A 38 29.11 23.53 4.11
CA ARG A 38 29.75 24.54 3.23
C ARG A 38 28.71 25.19 2.31
N GLY A 39 27.90 24.40 1.62
CA GLY A 39 26.88 24.92 0.68
C GLY A 39 25.84 25.81 1.38
N LEU A 40 25.35 25.39 2.54
CA LEU A 40 24.43 26.18 3.35
C LEU A 40 25.08 27.47 3.87
N LEU A 41 26.31 27.40 4.36
CA LEU A 41 27.07 28.56 4.83
C LEU A 41 27.29 29.58 3.71
N VAL A 42 27.73 29.14 2.53
CA VAL A 42 27.89 30.00 1.35
C VAL A 42 26.56 30.67 1.00
N GLY A 43 25.47 29.91 0.98
CA GLY A 43 24.14 30.44 0.72
C GLY A 43 23.75 31.54 1.70
N ILE A 44 23.99 31.32 3.00
CA ILE A 44 23.71 32.30 4.06
C ILE A 44 24.58 33.55 3.90
N LEU A 45 25.89 33.39 3.70
CA LEU A 45 26.81 34.52 3.59
C LEU A 45 26.55 35.36 2.34
N ARG A 46 26.10 34.76 1.23
CA ARG A 46 25.66 35.49 0.02
C ARG A 46 24.41 36.36 0.23
N LYS A 47 23.71 36.21 1.36
CA LYS A 47 22.59 37.08 1.74
C LYS A 47 23.02 38.26 2.60
N ALA A 48 24.23 38.22 3.16
CA ALA A 48 24.87 39.41 3.70
C ALA A 48 25.35 40.33 2.55
N PRO A 49 25.57 41.63 2.78
CA PRO A 49 26.06 42.56 1.76
C PRO A 49 27.56 42.35 1.46
N MET A 50 27.93 41.16 1.01
CA MET A 50 29.28 40.76 0.61
C MET A 50 29.22 39.74 -0.54
N ARG A 51 30.19 39.80 -1.45
CA ARG A 51 30.37 38.79 -2.52
C ARG A 51 31.17 37.61 -1.95
N VAL A 52 30.54 36.45 -1.88
CA VAL A 52 31.19 35.22 -1.40
C VAL A 52 31.35 34.22 -2.53
N GLU A 53 32.60 33.82 -2.76
CA GLU A 53 32.94 32.76 -3.71
C GLU A 53 33.14 31.43 -3.01
N ASP A 54 32.64 30.38 -3.65
CA ASP A 54 32.76 29.00 -3.20
C ASP A 54 33.80 28.29 -4.04
N LEU A 55 34.97 28.04 -3.46
CA LEU A 55 36.11 27.39 -4.10
C LEU A 55 36.01 25.85 -4.03
N GLY A 56 34.95 25.32 -3.42
CA GLY A 56 34.68 23.88 -3.39
C GLY A 56 35.47 23.10 -2.35
N ALA A 57 35.53 21.78 -2.52
CA ALA A 57 36.31 20.89 -1.68
C ALA A 57 37.78 20.86 -2.16
N CYS A 58 38.71 20.97 -1.21
CA CYS A 58 40.14 20.86 -1.42
C CYS A 58 40.62 19.43 -1.22
N ASP A 59 41.41 18.95 -2.16
CA ASP A 59 42.15 17.70 -2.02
C ASP A 59 43.25 17.81 -0.95
N VAL A 60 43.64 16.66 -0.41
CA VAL A 60 44.61 16.52 0.68
C VAL A 60 46.03 17.00 0.35
N ASP A 61 46.35 17.10 -0.93
CA ASP A 61 47.61 17.59 -1.49
C ASP A 61 47.54 19.07 -1.95
N THR A 62 46.38 19.71 -1.76
CA THR A 62 46.13 21.09 -2.20
C THR A 62 46.15 22.05 -1.02
N GLY A 63 47.26 22.76 -0.84
CA GLY A 63 47.53 23.63 0.29
C GLY A 63 47.39 25.13 0.01
N PRO A 64 47.80 25.98 0.99
CA PRO A 64 47.78 27.44 0.91
C PRO A 64 48.35 28.06 -0.36
N ALA A 65 49.33 27.42 -1.01
CA ALA A 65 49.87 27.91 -2.28
C ALA A 65 48.79 27.94 -3.38
N ARG A 66 48.04 26.84 -3.53
CA ARG A 66 46.94 26.76 -4.50
C ARG A 66 45.74 27.62 -4.09
N TRP A 67 45.47 27.74 -2.79
CA TRP A 67 44.41 28.64 -2.31
C TRP A 67 44.71 30.10 -2.69
N ALA A 68 45.96 30.55 -2.56
CA ALA A 68 46.36 31.88 -3.00
C ALA A 68 46.11 32.11 -4.49
N GLU A 69 46.41 31.13 -5.34
CA GLU A 69 46.10 31.19 -6.78
C GLU A 69 44.59 31.29 -7.02
N LEU A 70 43.79 30.38 -6.43
CA LEU A 70 42.34 30.36 -6.58
C LEU A 70 41.68 31.67 -6.13
N THR A 71 42.14 32.26 -5.03
CA THR A 71 41.60 33.56 -4.59
C THR A 71 41.92 34.71 -5.55
N HIS A 72 42.99 34.61 -6.35
CA HIS A 72 43.29 35.61 -7.39
C HIS A 72 42.55 35.34 -8.70
N GLU A 73 42.17 34.08 -8.96
CA GLU A 73 41.39 33.67 -10.15
C GLU A 73 39.92 34.15 -10.07
N HIS A 74 39.40 34.39 -8.86
CA HIS A 74 38.00 34.78 -8.62
C HIS A 74 37.90 36.13 -7.89
N GLU A 75 37.10 37.07 -8.40
CA GLU A 75 36.90 38.38 -7.75
C GLU A 75 35.77 38.32 -6.70
N ALA A 76 36.12 38.24 -5.42
CA ALA A 76 35.16 38.16 -4.31
C ALA A 76 35.63 38.90 -3.04
N ASP A 77 34.70 39.18 -2.14
CA ASP A 77 34.98 39.82 -0.86
C ASP A 77 35.41 38.81 0.22
N ALA A 78 34.99 37.54 0.07
CA ALA A 78 35.41 36.40 0.87
C ALA A 78 35.33 35.10 0.07
N TYR A 79 36.12 34.10 0.49
CA TYR A 79 36.23 32.80 -0.19
C TYR A 79 35.97 31.66 0.79
N VAL A 80 35.26 30.63 0.36
CA VAL A 80 34.94 29.46 1.20
C VAL A 80 35.43 28.19 0.51
N LEU A 81 36.11 27.31 1.26
CA LEU A 81 36.51 25.98 0.81
C LEU A 81 36.32 24.95 1.93
N SER A 82 36.14 23.68 1.58
CA SER A 82 36.09 22.57 2.54
C SER A 82 37.33 21.69 2.42
N ALA A 83 37.78 21.08 3.52
CA ALA A 83 38.82 20.05 3.47
C ALA A 83 38.45 18.85 4.35
N ALA A 84 38.29 17.68 3.73
CA ALA A 84 38.06 16.40 4.39
C ALA A 84 39.21 15.45 4.07
N PRO A 85 40.29 15.42 4.84
CA PRO A 85 41.38 14.49 4.60
C PRO A 85 40.99 13.05 4.99
N TRP A 86 40.47 12.26 4.04
CA TRP A 86 40.04 10.87 4.29
C TRP A 86 41.21 9.89 4.49
N GLY A 87 41.19 9.13 5.59
CA GLY A 87 42.12 8.03 5.87
C GLY A 87 42.94 8.15 7.17
N PRO A 88 43.57 7.05 7.64
CA PRO A 88 44.27 7.03 8.94
C PRO A 88 45.54 7.90 9.01
N PHE A 89 46.07 8.35 7.86
CA PHE A 89 47.31 9.13 7.77
C PHE A 89 47.14 10.48 7.05
N SER A 90 46.02 10.70 6.37
CA SER A 90 45.72 11.88 5.54
C SER A 90 45.68 13.18 6.35
N GLY A 91 45.05 13.18 7.52
CA GLY A 91 44.96 14.39 8.36
C GLY A 91 46.34 14.87 8.85
N GLY A 92 47.28 13.95 9.06
CA GLY A 92 48.67 14.29 9.41
C GLY A 92 49.46 14.83 8.22
N ALA A 93 49.29 14.25 7.03
CA ALA A 93 49.91 14.72 5.80
C ALA A 93 49.39 16.13 5.43
N PHE A 94 48.08 16.33 5.50
CA PHE A 94 47.44 17.63 5.31
C PHE A 94 47.95 18.67 6.30
N ALA A 95 48.01 18.34 7.60
CA ALA A 95 48.61 19.22 8.61
C ALA A 95 50.06 19.61 8.27
N GLY A 96 50.86 18.66 7.79
CA GLY A 96 52.22 18.90 7.34
C GLY A 96 52.30 19.88 6.16
N LEU A 97 51.43 19.70 5.16
CA LEU A 97 51.31 20.58 3.99
C LEU A 97 50.92 22.01 4.39
N LEU A 98 49.90 22.16 5.24
CA LEU A 98 49.44 23.47 5.73
C LEU A 98 50.55 24.23 6.46
N ASN A 99 51.34 23.53 7.28
CA ASN A 99 52.50 24.12 7.94
C ASN A 99 53.61 24.49 6.93
N ALA A 100 53.91 23.61 5.97
CA ALA A 100 54.97 23.84 4.98
C ALA A 100 54.68 25.06 4.10
N GLU A 101 53.41 25.26 3.71
CA GLU A 101 53.00 26.34 2.81
C GLU A 101 52.43 27.58 3.51
N ARG A 102 52.53 27.67 4.85
CA ARG A 102 51.91 28.75 5.64
C ARG A 102 52.28 30.17 5.17
N GLU A 103 53.46 30.37 4.59
CA GLU A 103 53.88 31.69 4.09
C GLU A 103 53.00 32.18 2.92
N PHE A 104 52.42 31.27 2.14
CA PHE A 104 51.52 31.61 1.04
C PHE A 104 50.17 32.17 1.52
N LEU A 105 49.80 31.97 2.80
CA LEU A 105 48.60 32.61 3.38
C LEU A 105 48.69 34.14 3.34
N ARG A 106 49.91 34.72 3.32
CA ARG A 106 50.13 36.17 3.14
C ARG A 106 49.75 36.67 1.74
N ARG A 107 49.63 35.74 0.79
CA ARG A 107 49.34 35.99 -0.62
C ARG A 107 47.88 35.71 -0.98
N LEU A 108 46.97 35.55 -0.01
CA LEU A 108 45.54 35.44 -0.29
C LEU A 108 45.01 36.81 -0.77
N ALA A 109 44.12 36.81 -1.76
CA ALA A 109 43.48 38.04 -2.25
C ALA A 109 42.46 38.62 -1.25
N GLY A 110 41.99 37.83 -0.29
CA GLY A 110 41.02 38.22 0.74
C GLY A 110 40.86 37.13 1.81
N PRO A 111 39.84 37.24 2.69
CA PRO A 111 39.61 36.28 3.75
C PRO A 111 39.11 34.93 3.21
N VAL A 112 39.75 33.84 3.64
CA VAL A 112 39.37 32.46 3.34
C VAL A 112 38.76 31.78 4.56
N LEU A 113 37.60 31.15 4.39
CA LEU A 113 36.99 30.22 5.33
C LEU A 113 37.36 28.80 4.95
N LEU A 114 38.14 28.15 5.80
CA LEU A 114 38.43 26.72 5.71
C LEU A 114 37.41 25.96 6.56
N VAL A 115 36.44 25.30 5.91
CA VAL A 115 35.44 24.45 6.56
C VAL A 115 36.02 23.05 6.74
N VAL A 116 36.13 22.59 7.99
CA VAL A 116 36.67 21.27 8.37
C VAL A 116 35.76 20.61 9.40
N SER A 117 35.81 19.29 9.55
CA SER A 117 35.14 18.62 10.66
C SER A 117 35.82 18.88 12.01
N ARG A 118 35.08 18.61 13.08
CA ARG A 118 35.62 18.62 14.45
C ARG A 118 36.82 17.67 14.62
N GLU A 119 36.82 16.54 13.91
CA GLU A 119 37.95 15.61 13.94
C GLU A 119 39.19 16.18 13.24
N THR A 120 39.01 16.72 12.02
CA THR A 120 40.10 17.34 11.26
C THR A 120 40.67 18.55 12.00
N GLU A 121 39.83 19.38 12.61
CA GLU A 121 40.26 20.50 13.43
C GLU A 121 41.17 20.05 14.58
N ARG A 122 40.77 19.00 15.31
CA ARG A 122 41.56 18.45 16.42
C ARG A 122 42.93 17.96 15.97
N ILE A 123 42.99 17.31 14.80
CA ILE A 123 44.24 16.84 14.19
C ILE A 123 45.14 18.02 13.85
N LEU A 124 44.58 19.04 13.19
CA LEU A 124 45.34 20.23 12.81
C LEU A 124 45.87 20.97 14.05
N ARG A 125 45.12 21.04 15.17
CA ARG A 125 45.60 21.69 16.41
C ARG A 125 46.80 20.98 17.01
N GLN A 126 46.80 19.65 16.93
CA GLN A 126 47.87 18.82 17.47
C GLN A 126 49.11 18.80 16.58
N LYS A 127 48.93 18.75 15.25
CA LYS A 127 50.01 18.50 14.28
C LYS A 127 50.45 19.72 13.48
N ALA A 128 49.64 20.77 13.44
CA ALA A 128 49.93 22.04 12.76
C ALA A 128 49.67 23.27 13.64
N PRO A 129 50.30 23.38 14.83
CA PRO A 129 50.07 24.51 15.73
C PRO A 129 50.50 25.85 15.10
N ASP A 130 51.58 25.87 14.30
CA ASP A 130 52.06 27.08 13.62
C ASP A 130 51.08 27.58 12.56
N PHE A 131 50.45 26.68 11.81
CA PHE A 131 49.33 27.04 10.93
C PHE A 131 48.16 27.67 11.71
N PHE A 132 47.85 27.16 12.90
CA PHE A 132 46.82 27.75 13.76
C PHE A 132 47.18 29.13 14.32
N THR A 133 48.47 29.50 14.38
CA THR A 133 48.85 30.87 14.76
C THR A 133 48.44 31.91 13.69
N TRP A 134 48.23 31.47 12.45
CA TRP A 134 47.72 32.28 11.34
C TRP A 134 46.18 32.32 11.29
N ALA A 135 45.52 31.30 11.82
CA ALA A 135 44.07 31.29 11.94
C ALA A 135 43.64 32.30 13.02
N ALA A 136 43.00 33.39 12.61
CA ALA A 136 42.65 34.48 13.53
C ALA A 136 41.65 34.04 14.61
N ARG A 137 40.82 33.02 14.33
CA ARG A 137 39.85 32.37 15.24
C ARG A 137 39.25 31.13 14.59
N THR A 138 38.74 30.22 15.43
CA THR A 138 37.94 29.07 15.03
C THR A 138 36.47 29.32 15.36
N TYR A 139 35.56 29.02 14.43
CA TYR A 139 34.12 29.21 14.57
C TYR A 139 33.40 27.87 14.45
N GLU A 140 32.61 27.50 15.45
CA GLU A 140 31.76 26.31 15.35
C GLU A 140 30.46 26.66 14.61
N LEU A 141 30.14 25.89 13.56
CA LEU A 141 28.84 25.98 12.92
C LEU A 141 27.75 25.43 13.83
N PRO A 142 26.53 25.99 13.74
CA PRO A 142 25.32 25.34 14.25
C PRO A 142 25.16 23.91 13.72
N ALA A 143 24.35 23.09 14.39
CA ALA A 143 24.02 21.77 13.87
C ALA A 143 23.34 21.88 12.49
N PRO A 144 23.42 20.85 11.62
CA PRO A 144 22.89 20.92 10.25
C PRO A 144 21.43 21.40 10.18
N ALA A 145 20.55 20.90 11.06
CA ALA A 145 19.15 21.31 11.13
C ALA A 145 18.97 22.80 11.46
N GLU A 146 19.80 23.34 12.35
CA GLU A 146 19.79 24.76 12.73
C GLU A 146 20.31 25.62 11.58
N LEU A 147 21.38 25.18 10.89
CA LEU A 147 21.95 25.88 9.74
C LEU A 147 20.96 25.96 8.58
N VAL A 148 20.20 24.88 8.32
CA VAL A 148 19.08 24.87 7.35
C VAL A 148 17.98 25.86 7.75
N ALA A 149 17.62 25.92 9.04
CA ALA A 149 16.62 26.85 9.54
C ALA A 149 17.06 28.31 9.34
N ILE A 150 18.33 28.62 9.63
CA ILE A 150 18.93 29.94 9.39
C ILE A 150 18.92 30.26 7.88
N ALA A 151 19.37 29.34 7.03
CA ALA A 151 19.40 29.51 5.58
C ALA A 151 18.02 29.82 4.99
N ARG A 152 16.96 29.18 5.49
CA ARG A 152 15.58 29.52 5.11
C ARG A 152 15.18 30.91 5.59
N LYS A 153 15.47 31.25 6.85
CA LYS A 153 15.11 32.54 7.46
C LYS A 153 15.73 33.73 6.73
N VAL A 154 16.97 33.60 6.24
CA VAL A 154 17.67 34.66 5.50
C VAL A 154 17.41 34.63 3.98
N GLY A 155 16.54 33.74 3.51
CA GLY A 155 16.22 33.59 2.09
C GLY A 155 17.38 33.08 1.23
N ALA A 156 18.38 32.42 1.84
CA ALA A 156 19.47 31.69 1.17
C ALA A 156 18.98 30.44 0.43
N LEU A 157 17.84 29.92 0.88
CA LEU A 157 17.07 28.90 0.19
C LEU A 157 15.80 29.55 -0.38
N PRO A 158 15.35 29.19 -1.60
CA PRO A 158 14.14 29.76 -2.19
C PRO A 158 12.93 29.57 -1.26
N GLU A 159 12.07 30.59 -1.17
CA GLU A 159 10.78 30.47 -0.50
C GLU A 159 10.00 29.31 -1.14
N ARG A 160 9.72 28.31 -0.32
CA ARG A 160 8.85 27.20 -0.72
C ARG A 160 7.47 27.77 -1.05
N ALA A 161 7.00 27.53 -2.27
CA ALA A 161 5.58 27.64 -2.58
C ALA A 161 4.82 26.87 -1.49
N ALA A 162 3.80 27.50 -0.90
CA ALA A 162 2.95 26.87 0.11
C ALA A 162 2.35 25.58 -0.47
N GLY A 163 2.99 24.45 -0.22
CA GLY A 163 2.71 23.18 -0.89
C GLY A 163 3.72 22.06 -0.59
N ASP A 164 5.01 22.38 -0.46
CA ASP A 164 6.04 21.44 -0.02
C ASP A 164 6.81 22.11 1.12
N ALA A 165 7.02 21.59 2.33
CA ALA A 165 6.65 20.35 2.98
C ALA A 165 6.62 20.65 4.49
N ALA A 166 5.51 20.33 5.15
CA ALA A 166 5.69 19.44 6.30
C ALA A 166 6.22 18.13 5.70
N GLU A 167 7.34 17.59 6.18
CA GLU A 167 7.70 16.22 5.82
C GLU A 167 6.44 15.37 6.02
N GLU A 168 6.04 14.62 4.99
CA GLU A 168 4.94 13.67 5.14
C GLU A 168 5.30 12.81 6.36
N PRO A 169 4.49 12.85 7.44
CA PRO A 169 4.82 12.06 8.61
C PRO A 169 4.77 10.59 8.18
N PRO A 170 5.88 9.84 8.32
CA PRO A 170 5.95 8.49 7.78
C PRO A 170 4.93 7.59 8.47
N VAL A 171 4.41 6.64 7.72
CA VAL A 171 3.72 5.49 8.31
C VAL A 171 4.77 4.49 8.77
N ARG A 172 4.80 4.26 10.08
CA ARG A 172 5.81 3.44 10.74
C ARG A 172 5.31 2.03 10.92
N PHE A 173 6.14 1.06 10.59
CA PHE A 173 5.77 -0.35 10.69
C PHE A 173 6.88 -1.22 11.24
N LEU A 174 6.48 -2.31 11.88
CA LEU A 174 7.33 -3.42 12.26
C LEU A 174 7.08 -4.58 11.30
N HIS A 175 8.13 -5.22 10.79
CA HIS A 175 8.05 -6.45 10.00
C HIS A 175 8.83 -7.58 10.68
N LEU A 176 8.08 -8.61 11.05
CA LEU A 176 8.56 -9.86 11.66
C LEU A 176 8.25 -11.04 10.73
N SER A 177 8.97 -12.14 10.92
CA SER A 177 8.71 -13.40 10.22
C SER A 177 9.34 -14.57 10.97
N ASP A 178 8.89 -15.79 10.69
CA ASP A 178 9.53 -17.05 11.10
C ASP A 178 9.84 -17.11 12.62
N LEU A 179 8.80 -17.23 13.44
CA LEU A 179 8.87 -17.31 14.91
C LEU A 179 9.06 -18.76 15.41
N HIS A 180 8.51 -19.73 14.68
CA HIS A 180 8.53 -21.16 14.99
C HIS A 180 8.27 -21.49 16.47
N LEU A 181 7.20 -20.92 17.04
CA LEU A 181 6.86 -21.13 18.44
C LEU A 181 6.50 -22.59 18.71
N ARG A 182 7.06 -23.14 19.79
CA ARG A 182 6.73 -24.49 20.26
C ARG A 182 7.05 -24.68 21.74
N PRO A 183 6.17 -25.36 22.52
CA PRO A 183 6.35 -25.50 23.97
C PRO A 183 7.70 -26.10 24.41
N GLN A 184 8.29 -27.01 23.62
CA GLN A 184 9.55 -27.68 23.97
C GLN A 184 10.76 -26.73 23.95
N ARG A 185 10.72 -25.62 23.20
CA ARG A 185 11.81 -24.63 23.15
C ARG A 185 11.70 -23.57 24.23
N VAL A 186 10.49 -23.20 24.66
CA VAL A 186 10.27 -22.33 25.83
C VAL A 186 10.96 -22.91 27.08
N LYS A 187 10.89 -24.23 27.27
CA LYS A 187 11.56 -24.94 28.38
C LYS A 187 13.09 -24.88 28.35
N ARG A 188 13.71 -24.53 27.21
CA ARG A 188 15.17 -24.37 27.07
C ARG A 188 15.64 -22.91 27.24
N TYR A 189 14.78 -21.99 27.69
CA TYR A 189 15.03 -20.57 27.97
C TYR A 189 15.48 -19.68 26.79
N ASP A 190 15.90 -20.25 25.67
CA ASP A 190 16.44 -19.52 24.51
C ASP A 190 15.36 -18.72 23.73
N GLN A 191 14.25 -19.39 23.34
CA GLN A 191 13.13 -18.74 22.61
C GLN A 191 12.50 -17.60 23.40
N ASP A 192 12.24 -17.86 24.68
CA ASP A 192 11.61 -16.91 25.58
C ASP A 192 12.52 -15.70 25.86
N ARG A 193 13.83 -15.89 26.00
CA ARG A 193 14.79 -14.79 26.15
C ARG A 193 14.83 -13.87 24.92
N VAL A 194 14.90 -14.43 23.71
CA VAL A 194 14.97 -13.65 22.46
C VAL A 194 13.70 -12.80 22.29
N LEU A 195 12.54 -13.42 22.45
CA LEU A 195 11.25 -12.78 22.20
C LEU A 195 10.84 -11.81 23.32
N ARG A 196 11.19 -12.09 24.58
CA ARG A 196 11.05 -11.07 25.65
C ARG A 196 11.93 -9.86 25.37
N GLY A 197 13.17 -10.08 24.94
CA GLY A 197 14.04 -8.98 24.53
C GLY A 197 13.44 -8.14 23.40
N LEU A 198 12.70 -8.75 22.46
CA LEU A 198 12.04 -8.02 21.38
C LEU A 198 10.91 -7.15 21.93
N VAL A 199 10.09 -7.69 22.84
CA VAL A 199 9.01 -6.96 23.50
C VAL A 199 9.57 -5.79 24.32
N ASP A 200 10.65 -6.00 25.07
CA ASP A 200 11.31 -4.96 25.86
C ASP A 200 11.90 -3.86 24.96
N PHE A 201 12.54 -4.24 23.84
CA PHE A 201 13.04 -3.31 22.84
C PHE A 201 11.91 -2.43 22.26
N LEU A 202 10.80 -3.04 21.85
CA LEU A 202 9.64 -2.32 21.32
C LEU A 202 9.00 -1.40 22.37
N ALA A 203 8.97 -1.81 23.64
CA ALA A 203 8.47 -0.99 24.74
C ALA A 203 9.35 0.25 24.97
N GLN A 204 10.67 0.08 24.95
CA GLN A 204 11.63 1.16 25.16
C GLN A 204 11.64 2.17 24.01
N ASP A 205 11.48 1.70 22.76
CA ASP A 205 11.55 2.56 21.59
C ASP A 205 10.21 3.23 21.23
N ARG A 206 9.09 2.84 21.88
CA ARG A 206 7.73 3.34 21.60
C ARG A 206 7.64 4.87 21.50
N GLU A 207 8.31 5.60 22.38
CA GLU A 207 8.29 7.07 22.37
C GLU A 207 9.09 7.67 21.21
N ARG A 208 10.16 7.00 20.77
CA ARG A 208 11.05 7.46 19.69
C ARG A 208 10.53 7.04 18.32
N PHE A 209 9.98 5.82 18.22
CA PHE A 209 9.46 5.21 17.02
C PHE A 209 8.06 4.60 17.25
N PRO A 210 7.02 5.44 17.41
CA PRO A 210 5.65 4.96 17.55
C PRO A 210 5.22 4.21 16.28
N LEU A 211 4.92 2.92 16.43
CA LEU A 211 4.46 2.06 15.36
C LEU A 211 3.00 2.36 15.02
N ASP A 212 2.69 2.39 13.73
CA ASP A 212 1.32 2.50 13.23
C ASP A 212 0.77 1.15 12.77
N LEU A 213 1.65 0.29 12.20
CA LEU A 213 1.32 -1.00 11.60
C LEU A 213 2.28 -2.11 12.06
N VAL A 214 1.80 -3.36 12.12
CA VAL A 214 2.65 -4.54 12.34
C VAL A 214 2.35 -5.58 11.27
N PHE A 215 3.40 -6.14 10.66
CA PHE A 215 3.34 -7.18 9.65
C PHE A 215 4.10 -8.42 10.14
N VAL A 216 3.47 -9.59 10.07
CA VAL A 216 4.11 -10.88 10.35
C VAL A 216 3.94 -11.84 9.19
N THR A 217 5.05 -12.20 8.53
CA THR A 217 5.02 -12.91 7.24
C THR A 217 5.25 -14.42 7.34
N GLY A 218 4.48 -15.10 8.19
CA GLY A 218 4.40 -16.56 8.26
C GLY A 218 5.39 -17.25 9.18
N ASP A 219 5.19 -18.57 9.32
CA ASP A 219 5.89 -19.49 10.21
C ASP A 219 5.84 -19.04 11.67
N LEU A 220 4.61 -18.76 12.13
CA LEU A 220 4.33 -18.34 13.50
C LEU A 220 4.51 -19.52 14.47
N ALA A 221 3.88 -20.65 14.12
CA ALA A 221 3.99 -21.93 14.79
C ALA A 221 5.06 -22.80 14.14
N HIS A 222 5.37 -23.94 14.75
CA HIS A 222 6.37 -24.88 14.22
C HIS A 222 5.74 -26.03 13.42
N SER A 223 4.51 -26.42 13.73
CA SER A 223 3.80 -27.54 13.10
C SER A 223 2.28 -27.34 12.99
N GLY A 224 1.83 -26.09 13.11
CA GLY A 224 0.43 -25.70 12.95
C GLY A 224 -0.50 -26.22 14.05
N LYS A 225 0.02 -26.53 15.25
CA LYS A 225 -0.78 -27.14 16.32
C LYS A 225 -1.41 -26.09 17.24
N PRO A 226 -2.59 -26.36 17.84
CA PRO A 226 -3.28 -25.39 18.69
C PRO A 226 -2.45 -24.86 19.88
N ASP A 227 -1.69 -25.73 20.55
CA ASP A 227 -0.84 -25.37 21.70
C ASP A 227 0.35 -24.47 21.31
N GLU A 228 0.80 -24.55 20.05
CA GLU A 228 1.81 -23.63 19.51
C GLU A 228 1.18 -22.25 19.26
N PHE A 229 -0.05 -22.19 18.76
CA PHE A 229 -0.76 -20.94 18.52
C PHE A 229 -1.20 -20.21 19.79
N GLU A 230 -1.40 -20.91 20.91
CA GLU A 230 -1.55 -20.26 22.23
C GLU A 230 -0.34 -19.38 22.56
N LEU A 231 0.88 -19.87 22.29
CA LEU A 231 2.11 -19.08 22.48
C LEU A 231 2.20 -17.90 21.51
N VAL A 232 1.70 -18.06 20.28
CA VAL A 232 1.65 -16.99 19.27
C VAL A 232 0.73 -15.87 19.73
N VAL A 233 -0.47 -16.21 20.21
CA VAL A 233 -1.45 -15.25 20.73
C VAL A 233 -0.86 -14.49 21.92
N ASP A 234 -0.22 -15.19 22.86
CA ASP A 234 0.43 -14.56 24.01
C ASP A 234 1.52 -13.56 23.60
N LEU A 235 2.35 -13.90 22.62
CA LEU A 235 3.38 -13.00 22.11
C LEU A 235 2.77 -11.78 21.41
N PHE A 236 1.79 -12.00 20.54
CA PHE A 236 1.15 -10.93 19.77
C PHE A 236 0.38 -9.97 20.68
N GLN A 237 -0.30 -10.48 21.71
CA GLN A 237 -0.93 -9.63 22.72
C GLN A 237 0.10 -8.71 23.40
N ARG A 238 1.26 -9.24 23.80
CA ARG A 238 2.32 -8.42 24.40
C ARG A 238 2.85 -7.36 23.43
N ILE A 239 3.02 -7.69 22.15
CA ILE A 239 3.44 -6.73 21.11
C ILE A 239 2.38 -5.62 20.98
N LEU A 240 1.10 -5.97 20.89
CA LEU A 240 -0.01 -4.99 20.85
C LEU A 240 0.02 -4.07 22.08
N ASP A 241 0.20 -4.63 23.28
CA ASP A 241 0.22 -3.88 24.53
C ASP A 241 1.38 -2.87 24.60
N VAL A 242 2.60 -3.32 24.30
CA VAL A 242 3.79 -2.46 24.41
C VAL A 242 3.87 -1.42 23.30
N THR A 243 3.41 -1.74 22.09
CA THR A 243 3.44 -0.81 20.95
C THR A 243 2.24 0.13 20.93
N GLY A 244 1.09 -0.31 21.44
CA GLY A 244 -0.18 0.41 21.34
C GLY A 244 -0.83 0.35 19.94
N VAL A 245 -0.33 -0.48 19.04
CA VAL A 245 -0.93 -0.70 17.72
C VAL A 245 -2.31 -1.35 17.90
N ALA A 246 -3.32 -0.87 17.18
CA ALA A 246 -4.64 -1.45 17.22
C ALA A 246 -4.65 -2.84 16.55
N PRO A 247 -5.44 -3.82 17.03
CA PRO A 247 -5.54 -5.14 16.39
C PRO A 247 -5.85 -5.08 14.89
N ALA A 248 -6.68 -4.12 14.47
CA ALA A 248 -7.03 -3.88 13.05
C ALA A 248 -5.85 -3.42 12.17
N HIS A 249 -4.72 -3.02 12.76
CA HIS A 249 -3.49 -2.60 12.07
C HIS A 249 -2.37 -3.65 12.17
N PHE A 250 -2.69 -4.82 12.71
CA PHE A 250 -1.79 -5.97 12.79
C PHE A 250 -2.19 -6.98 11.71
N PHE A 251 -1.27 -7.29 10.80
CA PHE A 251 -1.52 -8.14 9.64
C PHE A 251 -0.58 -9.34 9.64
N VAL A 252 -1.14 -10.48 9.25
CA VAL A 252 -0.51 -11.80 9.34
C VAL A 252 -0.80 -12.59 8.08
N VAL A 253 0.17 -13.39 7.64
CA VAL A 253 -0.03 -14.47 6.66
C VAL A 253 0.56 -15.76 7.23
N PRO A 254 0.01 -16.94 6.88
CA PRO A 254 0.59 -18.21 7.29
C PRO A 254 1.81 -18.58 6.43
N GLY A 255 2.74 -19.34 7.02
CA GLY A 255 3.82 -20.04 6.35
C GLY A 255 3.62 -21.55 6.30
N ASN A 256 4.60 -22.30 5.80
CA ASN A 256 4.51 -23.76 5.65
C ASN A 256 4.55 -24.51 7.00
N HIS A 257 5.03 -23.88 8.07
CA HIS A 257 5.02 -24.43 9.43
C HIS A 257 3.74 -24.09 10.21
N ASP A 258 2.90 -23.18 9.71
CA ASP A 258 1.59 -22.87 10.30
C ASP A 258 0.50 -23.88 9.90
N VAL A 259 0.84 -24.81 9.01
CA VAL A 259 -0.05 -25.85 8.50
C VAL A 259 -0.01 -27.09 9.38
N ASP A 260 -1.18 -27.58 9.79
CA ASP A 260 -1.30 -28.91 10.38
C ASP A 260 -1.12 -29.99 9.30
N ARG A 261 0.11 -30.52 9.21
CA ARG A 261 0.49 -31.54 8.22
C ARG A 261 -0.28 -32.85 8.40
N ASP A 262 -0.77 -33.18 9.60
CA ASP A 262 -1.57 -34.39 9.82
C ASP A 262 -2.95 -34.24 9.15
N VAL A 263 -3.56 -33.06 9.25
CA VAL A 263 -4.83 -32.74 8.57
C VAL A 263 -4.61 -32.72 7.05
N GLY A 264 -3.50 -32.12 6.60
CA GLY A 264 -3.18 -31.95 5.19
C GLY A 264 -2.67 -33.18 4.44
N ARG A 265 -2.24 -34.26 5.14
CA ARG A 265 -1.42 -35.36 4.59
C ARG A 265 -1.92 -36.06 3.31
N TRP A 266 -3.20 -35.95 2.97
CA TRP A 266 -3.81 -36.56 1.78
C TRP A 266 -4.26 -35.56 0.72
N LEU A 267 -4.02 -34.26 0.94
CA LEU A 267 -4.40 -33.23 -0.01
C LEU A 267 -3.34 -33.09 -1.11
N ARG A 268 -3.77 -32.64 -2.29
CA ARG A 268 -2.84 -32.28 -3.37
C ARG A 268 -1.88 -31.19 -2.90
N ARG A 269 -0.61 -31.37 -3.28
CA ARG A 269 0.52 -30.47 -2.95
C ARG A 269 0.97 -29.59 -4.11
N THR A 270 0.39 -29.78 -5.29
CA THR A 270 0.52 -28.93 -6.47
C THR A 270 -0.67 -29.18 -7.38
N LEU A 271 -0.83 -28.32 -8.37
CA LEU A 271 -1.73 -28.46 -9.51
C LEU A 271 -0.91 -28.75 -10.76
N ASP A 272 -1.57 -29.27 -11.80
CA ASP A 272 -0.91 -29.67 -13.05
C ASP A 272 -1.08 -28.63 -14.17
N LYS A 273 -2.10 -27.76 -14.07
CA LYS A 273 -2.51 -26.83 -15.14
C LYS A 273 -3.04 -25.51 -14.59
N ASP A 274 -2.96 -24.47 -15.43
CA ASP A 274 -3.45 -23.14 -15.10
C ASP A 274 -4.97 -23.10 -14.87
N GLU A 275 -5.76 -23.87 -15.62
CA GLU A 275 -7.22 -23.91 -15.43
C GLU A 275 -7.62 -24.47 -14.06
N GLU A 276 -6.84 -25.40 -13.51
CA GLU A 276 -7.04 -25.91 -12.15
C GLU A 276 -6.71 -24.82 -11.12
N ALA A 277 -5.67 -24.02 -11.36
CA ALA A 277 -5.28 -22.92 -10.48
C ALA A 277 -6.34 -21.81 -10.48
N ILE A 278 -6.81 -21.40 -11.67
CA ILE A 278 -7.92 -20.45 -11.81
C ILE A 278 -9.13 -20.95 -11.01
N THR A 279 -9.57 -22.19 -11.25
CA THR A 279 -10.70 -22.78 -10.52
C THR A 279 -10.47 -22.76 -9.01
N PHE A 280 -9.28 -23.17 -8.55
CA PHE A 280 -8.95 -23.18 -7.12
C PHE A 280 -9.02 -21.77 -6.49
N PHE A 281 -8.60 -20.71 -7.18
CA PHE A 281 -8.60 -19.35 -6.63
C PHE A 281 -9.89 -18.56 -6.91
N GLU A 282 -10.78 -19.06 -7.76
CA GLU A 282 -12.10 -18.47 -7.99
C GLU A 282 -13.17 -19.12 -7.12
N ASP A 283 -13.22 -20.45 -7.05
CA ASP A 283 -14.23 -21.22 -6.31
C ASP A 283 -13.77 -21.48 -4.87
N GLU A 284 -14.51 -20.95 -3.90
CA GLU A 284 -14.23 -21.17 -2.47
C GLU A 284 -14.38 -22.63 -2.04
N HIS A 285 -15.29 -23.40 -2.66
CA HIS A 285 -15.48 -24.81 -2.36
C HIS A 285 -14.25 -25.64 -2.74
N ALA A 286 -13.55 -25.28 -3.82
CA ALA A 286 -12.28 -25.91 -4.21
C ALA A 286 -11.19 -25.79 -3.14
N ARG A 287 -11.23 -24.74 -2.30
CA ARG A 287 -10.23 -24.46 -1.25
C ARG A 287 -10.60 -25.01 0.12
N ARG A 288 -11.83 -25.52 0.29
CA ARG A 288 -12.37 -25.93 1.59
C ARG A 288 -11.42 -26.83 2.37
N PHE A 289 -10.89 -27.87 1.73
CA PHE A 289 -10.01 -28.83 2.40
C PHE A 289 -8.62 -28.26 2.69
N HIS A 290 -8.05 -27.48 1.76
CA HIS A 290 -6.77 -26.78 1.96
C HIS A 290 -6.84 -25.72 3.07
N THR A 291 -8.03 -25.23 3.40
CA THR A 291 -8.25 -24.29 4.50
C THR A 291 -8.34 -25.00 5.86
N GLN A 292 -8.83 -26.26 5.92
CA GLN A 292 -8.99 -27.00 7.18
C GLN A 292 -7.67 -27.22 7.94
N LYS A 293 -6.57 -27.40 7.23
CA LYS A 293 -5.23 -27.56 7.83
C LYS A 293 -4.68 -26.26 8.45
N LEU A 294 -5.36 -25.13 8.26
CA LEU A 294 -5.04 -23.81 8.85
C LEU A 294 -6.08 -23.40 9.92
N GLU A 295 -6.94 -24.32 10.34
CA GLU A 295 -8.05 -23.99 11.25
C GLU A 295 -7.55 -23.53 12.63
N ALA A 296 -6.49 -24.14 13.16
CA ALA A 296 -5.90 -23.71 14.43
C ALA A 296 -5.34 -22.29 14.35
N TYR A 297 -4.66 -21.95 13.25
CA TYR A 297 -4.20 -20.60 12.94
C TYR A 297 -5.38 -19.61 12.92
N ARG A 298 -6.45 -19.95 12.18
CA ARG A 298 -7.64 -19.10 12.01
C ARG A 298 -8.33 -18.82 13.34
N GLN A 299 -8.58 -19.85 14.14
CA GLN A 299 -9.27 -19.73 15.42
C GLN A 299 -8.46 -18.89 16.40
N ALA A 300 -7.17 -19.18 16.55
CA ALA A 300 -6.31 -18.49 17.50
C ALA A 300 -6.17 -17.00 17.14
N LEU A 301 -5.84 -16.68 15.90
CA LEU A 301 -5.63 -15.29 15.49
C LEU A 301 -6.94 -14.51 15.34
N GLY A 302 -8.05 -15.16 14.98
CA GLY A 302 -9.38 -14.56 14.96
C GLY A 302 -9.79 -14.03 16.33
N SER A 303 -9.53 -14.80 17.38
CA SER A 303 -9.86 -14.39 18.75
C SER A 303 -9.12 -13.12 19.22
N LEU A 304 -7.89 -12.90 18.71
CA LEU A 304 -7.05 -11.77 19.09
C LEU A 304 -7.21 -10.56 18.16
N LEU A 305 -7.24 -10.81 16.85
CA LEU A 305 -7.13 -9.78 15.81
C LEU A 305 -8.48 -9.42 15.17
N GLY A 306 -9.51 -10.23 15.39
CA GLY A 306 -10.89 -10.03 14.91
C GLY A 306 -11.40 -11.24 14.10
N GLU A 307 -12.52 -11.82 14.52
CA GLU A 307 -13.10 -13.04 13.91
C GLU A 307 -13.56 -12.85 12.46
N ASP A 308 -13.98 -11.64 12.09
CA ASP A 308 -14.45 -11.31 10.74
C ASP A 308 -13.30 -10.97 9.77
N ARG A 309 -12.04 -10.96 10.23
CA ARG A 309 -10.89 -10.60 9.40
C ARG A 309 -10.38 -11.80 8.60
N ALA A 310 -9.84 -11.53 7.42
CA ALA A 310 -9.29 -12.55 6.53
C ALA A 310 -8.01 -13.20 7.07
N LEU A 311 -7.19 -12.46 7.84
CA LEU A 311 -5.97 -12.95 8.51
C LEU A 311 -5.00 -13.70 7.57
N GLY A 312 -4.91 -13.23 6.33
CA GLY A 312 -4.07 -13.85 5.31
C GLY A 312 -4.61 -15.16 4.74
N LEU A 313 -5.87 -15.52 5.01
CA LEU A 313 -6.57 -16.67 4.42
C LEU A 313 -7.56 -16.28 3.31
N GLY A 314 -7.85 -14.97 3.18
CA GLY A 314 -8.69 -14.43 2.11
C GLY A 314 -8.04 -14.58 0.73
N VAL A 315 -8.88 -14.61 -0.30
CA VAL A 315 -8.48 -14.71 -1.71
C VAL A 315 -9.13 -13.59 -2.52
N GLY A 316 -8.42 -13.07 -3.51
CA GLY A 316 -8.91 -12.03 -4.40
C GLY A 316 -9.11 -10.71 -3.67
N ALA A 317 -10.29 -10.11 -3.89
CA ALA A 317 -10.69 -8.92 -3.15
C ALA A 317 -10.64 -9.16 -1.63
N ASN A 318 -10.99 -10.34 -1.13
CA ASN A 318 -11.01 -10.64 0.31
C ASN A 318 -9.61 -10.75 0.93
N ALA A 319 -8.55 -10.84 0.12
CA ALA A 319 -7.17 -10.77 0.61
C ALA A 319 -6.75 -9.33 1.01
N VAL A 320 -7.52 -8.32 0.62
CA VAL A 320 -7.15 -6.90 0.79
C VAL A 320 -7.89 -6.27 1.95
N GLU A 321 -7.14 -5.65 2.84
CA GLU A 321 -7.65 -4.75 3.87
C GLU A 321 -7.12 -3.34 3.61
N VAL A 322 -7.96 -2.30 3.77
CA VAL A 322 -7.56 -0.90 3.55
C VAL A 322 -7.68 -0.12 4.84
N VAL A 323 -6.57 0.43 5.32
CA VAL A 323 -6.49 1.22 6.54
C VAL A 323 -6.13 2.67 6.21
N THR A 324 -6.60 3.61 7.03
CA THR A 324 -6.22 5.02 6.92
C THR A 324 -5.30 5.37 8.07
N VAL A 325 -4.03 5.60 7.75
CA VAL A 325 -2.98 5.89 8.72
C VAL A 325 -2.35 7.23 8.36
N ARG A 326 -2.29 8.15 9.33
CA ARG A 326 -1.71 9.51 9.14
C ARG A 326 -2.27 10.24 7.91
N GLY A 327 -3.55 10.02 7.60
CA GLY A 327 -4.24 10.61 6.45
C GLY A 327 -3.93 9.98 5.08
N ALA A 328 -3.15 8.90 5.03
CA ALA A 328 -2.91 8.10 3.83
C ALA A 328 -3.74 6.81 3.87
N ARG A 329 -4.44 6.50 2.77
CA ARG A 329 -5.08 5.18 2.59
C ARG A 329 -4.03 4.18 2.12
N ILE A 330 -3.82 3.13 2.90
CA ILE A 330 -2.86 2.06 2.64
C ILE A 330 -3.65 0.77 2.46
N ALA A 331 -3.48 0.12 1.32
CA ALA A 331 -3.99 -1.22 1.11
C ALA A 331 -2.94 -2.25 1.50
N VAL A 332 -3.36 -3.27 2.25
CA VAL A 332 -2.54 -4.42 2.63
C VAL A 332 -3.20 -5.67 2.05
N ALA A 333 -2.55 -6.31 1.08
CA ALA A 333 -2.97 -7.57 0.50
C ALA A 333 -2.20 -8.73 1.14
N SER A 334 -2.90 -9.60 1.86
CA SER A 334 -2.29 -10.71 2.60
C SER A 334 -2.53 -12.03 1.86
N PHE A 335 -1.51 -12.54 1.18
CA PHE A 335 -1.60 -13.73 0.33
C PHE A 335 -1.12 -14.99 1.03
N ASN A 336 -1.97 -16.02 1.06
CA ASN A 336 -1.61 -17.35 1.55
C ASN A 336 -0.82 -18.16 0.51
N SER A 337 0.51 -18.09 0.57
CA SER A 337 1.35 -18.98 -0.24
C SER A 337 1.46 -20.40 0.34
N ALA A 338 0.88 -20.69 1.50
CA ALA A 338 0.94 -21.97 2.19
C ALA A 338 -0.24 -22.92 1.88
N PHE A 339 -1.18 -22.54 1.00
CA PHE A 339 -2.32 -23.39 0.64
C PHE A 339 -1.89 -24.80 0.21
N PHE A 340 -0.84 -24.91 -0.60
CA PHE A 340 -0.32 -26.20 -1.08
C PHE A 340 0.85 -26.74 -0.23
N ALA A 341 1.32 -25.97 0.75
CA ALA A 341 2.44 -26.35 1.59
C ALA A 341 2.10 -27.51 2.52
N GLN A 342 2.92 -28.55 2.51
CA GLN A 342 2.76 -29.71 3.40
C GLN A 342 4.10 -30.34 3.81
N GLY A 343 5.21 -29.70 3.48
CA GLY A 343 6.54 -30.22 3.76
C GLY A 343 7.61 -29.15 3.67
N ASP A 344 8.85 -29.59 3.65
CA ASP A 344 10.00 -28.70 3.47
C ASP A 344 10.49 -28.72 2.01
N ASP A 345 9.91 -29.60 1.19
CA ASP A 345 10.20 -29.80 -0.23
C ASP A 345 9.18 -29.11 -1.15
N ASP A 346 8.61 -27.97 -0.71
CA ASP A 346 7.52 -27.27 -1.40
C ASP A 346 7.98 -26.36 -2.55
N GLN A 347 9.29 -26.28 -2.81
CA GLN A 347 9.87 -25.49 -3.89
C GLN A 347 9.31 -25.89 -5.27
N GLY A 348 8.83 -24.90 -6.03
CA GLY A 348 8.25 -25.08 -7.36
C GLY A 348 6.87 -25.76 -7.38
N LYS A 349 6.20 -25.90 -6.22
CA LYS A 349 4.91 -26.60 -6.10
C LYS A 349 3.77 -25.70 -5.63
N LEU A 350 4.09 -24.50 -5.16
CA LEU A 350 3.12 -23.59 -4.56
C LEU A 350 2.40 -22.77 -5.64
N TRP A 351 1.19 -22.33 -5.31
CA TRP A 351 0.36 -21.54 -6.21
C TRP A 351 -0.23 -20.33 -5.49
N LEU A 352 -0.37 -19.20 -6.19
CA LEU A 352 -1.08 -18.01 -5.74
C LEU A 352 -2.27 -17.65 -6.63
N GLY A 353 -2.26 -18.08 -7.89
CA GLY A 353 -3.35 -17.96 -8.86
C GLY A 353 -3.62 -16.54 -9.35
N GLU A 354 -3.65 -16.35 -10.67
CA GLU A 354 -3.87 -15.03 -11.27
C GLU A 354 -5.15 -14.31 -10.79
N PRO A 355 -6.32 -14.99 -10.64
CA PRO A 355 -7.54 -14.33 -10.17
C PRO A 355 -7.41 -13.73 -8.77
N ASN A 356 -6.55 -14.31 -7.93
CA ASN A 356 -6.29 -13.83 -6.58
C ASN A 356 -5.60 -12.45 -6.61
N ILE A 357 -4.59 -12.28 -7.46
CA ILE A 357 -3.86 -11.02 -7.56
C ILE A 357 -4.69 -9.97 -8.32
N ASP A 358 -5.39 -10.38 -9.37
CA ASP A 358 -6.16 -9.45 -10.21
C ASP A 358 -7.33 -8.84 -9.44
N ARG A 359 -8.09 -9.66 -8.73
CA ARG A 359 -9.21 -9.17 -7.90
C ARG A 359 -8.71 -8.35 -6.72
N ALA A 360 -7.53 -8.66 -6.17
CA ALA A 360 -6.89 -7.80 -5.17
C ALA A 360 -6.50 -6.45 -5.77
N GLY A 361 -5.87 -6.42 -6.95
CA GLY A 361 -5.51 -5.22 -7.69
C GLY A 361 -6.72 -4.33 -8.00
N ASP A 362 -7.82 -4.92 -8.45
CA ASP A 362 -9.09 -4.23 -8.68
C ASP A 362 -9.61 -3.57 -7.40
N ARG A 363 -9.64 -4.31 -6.28
CA ARG A 363 -10.08 -3.73 -5.00
C ARG A 363 -9.18 -2.58 -4.54
N ILE A 364 -7.87 -2.72 -4.67
CA ILE A 364 -6.90 -1.68 -4.30
C ILE A 364 -7.10 -0.41 -5.14
N ALA A 365 -7.34 -0.57 -6.44
CA ALA A 365 -7.59 0.54 -7.36
C ALA A 365 -8.94 1.22 -7.08
N ASP A 366 -10.00 0.43 -6.85
CA ASP A 366 -11.34 0.93 -6.56
C ASP A 366 -11.37 1.72 -5.24
N GLU A 367 -10.67 1.26 -4.21
CA GLU A 367 -10.54 1.93 -2.91
C GLU A 367 -9.66 3.20 -2.94
N GLY A 368 -8.98 3.46 -4.06
CA GLY A 368 -8.12 4.63 -4.24
C GLY A 368 -6.93 4.64 -3.29
N ALA A 369 -6.35 3.48 -2.99
CA ALA A 369 -5.22 3.36 -2.06
C ALA A 369 -3.98 4.10 -2.58
N ARG A 370 -3.38 4.93 -1.71
CA ARG A 370 -2.19 5.72 -2.05
C ARG A 370 -0.93 4.86 -2.13
N ALA A 371 -0.87 3.83 -1.29
CA ALA A 371 0.17 2.81 -1.27
C ALA A 371 -0.46 1.43 -1.14
N ALA A 372 0.16 0.41 -1.74
CA ALA A 372 -0.25 -0.98 -1.66
C ALA A 372 0.90 -1.88 -1.20
N ILE A 373 0.71 -2.64 -0.14
CA ILE A 373 1.69 -3.55 0.44
C ILE A 373 1.16 -4.97 0.26
N ALA A 374 1.95 -5.88 -0.29
CA ALA A 374 1.64 -7.30 -0.33
C ALA A 374 2.43 -8.05 0.75
N LEU A 375 1.78 -9.01 1.40
CA LEU A 375 2.38 -9.95 2.33
C LEU A 375 2.29 -11.35 1.73
N LEU A 376 3.38 -12.11 1.79
CA LEU A 376 3.41 -13.54 1.48
C LEU A 376 4.56 -14.19 2.25
N HIS A 377 4.47 -15.46 2.61
CA HIS A 377 5.57 -16.12 3.32
C HIS A 377 6.72 -16.52 2.36
N HIS A 378 6.40 -17.31 1.34
CA HIS A 378 7.37 -17.88 0.41
C HIS A 378 7.85 -16.87 -0.66
N PRO A 379 9.10 -17.02 -1.16
CA PRO A 379 9.59 -16.26 -2.32
C PRO A 379 8.92 -16.75 -3.63
N PHE A 380 8.98 -15.94 -4.69
CA PHE A 380 8.37 -16.29 -5.99
C PHE A 380 8.95 -17.58 -6.58
N GLU A 381 10.22 -17.91 -6.29
CA GLU A 381 10.86 -19.15 -6.73
C GLU A 381 10.21 -20.42 -6.15
N ALA A 382 9.46 -20.31 -5.05
CA ALA A 382 8.68 -21.42 -4.51
C ALA A 382 7.40 -21.69 -5.31
N LEU A 383 6.94 -20.73 -6.11
CA LEU A 383 5.78 -20.88 -6.98
C LEU A 383 6.08 -21.82 -8.15
N HIS A 384 5.02 -22.50 -8.59
CA HIS A 384 5.05 -23.38 -9.74
C HIS A 384 5.48 -22.62 -11.00
N GLU A 385 6.26 -23.28 -11.85
CA GLU A 385 6.88 -22.67 -13.03
C GLU A 385 5.86 -22.09 -14.02
N LEU A 386 4.65 -22.65 -14.07
CA LEU A 386 3.58 -22.19 -14.94
C LEU A 386 3.04 -20.80 -14.57
N GLU A 387 3.09 -20.40 -13.29
CA GLU A 387 2.53 -19.11 -12.85
C GLU A 387 3.58 -18.12 -12.33
N ARG A 388 4.78 -18.57 -11.95
CA ARG A 388 5.79 -17.76 -11.26
C ARG A 388 6.00 -16.37 -11.89
N ASP A 389 6.39 -16.35 -13.17
CA ASP A 389 6.72 -15.12 -13.87
C ASP A 389 5.47 -14.25 -14.06
N VAL A 390 4.32 -14.87 -14.31
CA VAL A 390 3.05 -14.16 -14.50
C VAL A 390 2.64 -13.46 -13.21
N ILE A 391 2.75 -14.15 -12.07
CA ILE A 391 2.46 -13.60 -10.75
C ILE A 391 3.43 -12.47 -10.39
N GLU A 392 4.74 -12.65 -10.56
CA GLU A 392 5.71 -11.58 -10.26
C GLU A 392 5.44 -10.32 -11.11
N HIS A 393 5.15 -10.47 -12.40
CA HIS A 393 4.75 -9.35 -13.26
C HIS A 393 3.46 -8.65 -12.80
N ARG A 394 2.49 -9.41 -12.28
CA ARG A 394 1.26 -8.81 -11.72
C ARG A 394 1.57 -8.04 -10.44
N PHE A 395 2.47 -8.55 -9.58
CA PHE A 395 2.94 -7.83 -8.40
C PHE A 395 3.66 -6.52 -8.78
N GLU A 396 4.53 -6.53 -9.80
CA GLU A 396 5.17 -5.33 -10.36
C GLU A 396 4.17 -4.24 -10.76
N ARG A 397 2.98 -4.62 -11.23
CA ARG A 397 1.94 -3.66 -11.63
C ARG A 397 1.13 -3.11 -10.45
N VAL A 398 0.95 -3.91 -9.40
CA VAL A 398 -0.04 -3.62 -8.34
C VAL A 398 0.59 -3.07 -7.06
N PHE A 399 1.65 -3.71 -6.55
CA PHE A 399 2.13 -3.50 -5.16
C PHE A 399 3.39 -2.66 -5.08
N ASP A 400 3.43 -1.67 -4.19
CA ASP A 400 4.60 -0.82 -3.97
C ASP A 400 5.68 -1.53 -3.16
N ILE A 401 5.25 -2.34 -2.19
CA ILE A 401 6.11 -3.07 -1.26
C ILE A 401 5.63 -4.52 -1.20
N VAL A 402 6.58 -5.45 -1.18
CA VAL A 402 6.34 -6.88 -0.99
C VAL A 402 7.12 -7.33 0.24
N LEU A 403 6.41 -7.72 1.30
CA LEU A 403 7.01 -8.22 2.53
C LEU A 403 6.94 -9.75 2.54
N ARG A 404 8.08 -10.41 2.81
CA ARG A 404 8.11 -11.87 2.92
C ARG A 404 9.09 -12.44 3.97
N GLY A 405 9.02 -13.76 4.16
CA GLY A 405 9.83 -14.56 5.08
C GLY A 405 10.59 -15.72 4.42
N HIS A 406 10.55 -16.88 5.09
CA HIS A 406 10.95 -18.24 4.65
C HIS A 406 12.45 -18.50 4.50
N MET A 407 13.20 -17.57 3.90
CA MET A 407 14.63 -17.80 3.62
C MET A 407 15.50 -17.66 4.87
N HIS A 408 14.92 -17.22 6.01
CA HIS A 408 15.56 -16.89 7.29
C HIS A 408 16.70 -15.86 7.22
N GLN A 409 17.05 -15.41 6.02
CA GLN A 409 18.06 -14.41 5.72
C GLN A 409 17.40 -13.14 5.22
N GLN A 410 17.90 -12.01 5.70
CA GLN A 410 17.49 -10.71 5.22
C GLN A 410 17.90 -10.55 3.76
N LYS A 411 16.96 -10.11 2.92
CA LYS A 411 17.21 -9.76 1.53
C LYS A 411 16.27 -8.61 1.16
N SER A 412 16.84 -7.44 0.94
CA SER A 412 16.10 -6.28 0.45
C SER A 412 16.53 -6.00 -0.99
N ARG A 413 15.57 -5.85 -1.90
CA ARG A 413 15.86 -5.44 -3.28
C ARG A 413 14.78 -4.53 -3.83
N GLY A 414 15.19 -3.51 -4.59
CA GLY A 414 14.30 -2.71 -5.42
C GLY A 414 14.20 -3.33 -6.81
N ILE A 415 12.97 -3.55 -7.28
CA ILE A 415 12.68 -3.97 -8.65
C ILE A 415 12.02 -2.79 -9.35
N ALA A 416 12.56 -2.41 -10.51
CA ALA A 416 11.98 -1.40 -11.39
C ALA A 416 11.85 -1.98 -12.80
N SER A 417 10.68 -1.84 -13.41
CA SER A 417 10.37 -2.34 -14.74
C SER A 417 9.48 -1.37 -15.50
N GLN A 418 9.29 -1.59 -16.80
CA GLN A 418 8.33 -0.80 -17.59
C GLN A 418 6.87 -0.95 -17.10
N ARG A 419 6.60 -1.99 -16.30
CA ARG A 419 5.28 -2.30 -15.74
C ARG A 419 5.06 -1.64 -14.38
N GLY A 420 6.09 -0.98 -13.85
CA GLY A 420 6.13 -0.44 -12.50
C GLY A 420 7.33 -1.01 -11.74
N GLY A 421 7.06 -1.85 -10.75
CA GLY A 421 8.05 -2.44 -9.86
C GLY A 421 7.69 -2.30 -8.39
N PHE A 422 8.48 -2.90 -7.50
CA PHE A 422 8.22 -2.92 -6.07
C PHE A 422 9.52 -3.01 -5.27
N VAL A 423 9.45 -2.65 -4.00
CA VAL A 423 10.53 -2.93 -3.05
C VAL A 423 10.19 -4.24 -2.33
N GLU A 424 11.03 -5.25 -2.53
CA GLU A 424 10.92 -6.51 -1.81
C GLU A 424 11.75 -6.44 -0.52
N LEU A 425 11.12 -6.76 0.61
CA LEU A 425 11.74 -6.77 1.91
C LEU A 425 11.51 -8.14 2.55
N ALA A 426 12.59 -8.93 2.62
CA ALA A 426 12.58 -10.18 3.35
C ALA A 426 13.04 -9.95 4.78
N ALA A 427 12.15 -10.20 5.75
CA ALA A 427 12.52 -10.16 7.15
C ALA A 427 13.45 -11.34 7.48
N PRO A 428 14.40 -11.16 8.41
CA PRO A 428 15.07 -12.30 9.04
C PRO A 428 14.04 -13.11 9.84
N SER A 429 14.43 -14.32 10.25
CA SER A 429 13.68 -15.01 11.29
C SER A 429 13.73 -14.21 12.59
N ALA A 430 12.58 -13.98 13.23
CA ALA A 430 12.51 -13.39 14.55
C ALA A 430 12.96 -14.40 15.62
N TYR A 431 12.78 -15.70 15.37
CA TYR A 431 13.40 -16.75 16.16
C TYR A 431 13.54 -18.09 15.42
N GLN A 432 14.77 -18.60 15.29
CA GLN A 432 15.00 -19.99 14.86
C GLN A 432 16.14 -20.69 15.63
N GLY A 433 16.38 -20.29 16.87
CA GLY A 433 17.48 -20.78 17.71
C GLY A 433 18.84 -20.22 17.32
N SER A 434 19.89 -20.65 18.04
CA SER A 434 21.23 -20.08 17.96
C SER A 434 21.99 -20.14 16.62
N PRO A 435 21.72 -21.05 15.66
CA PRO A 435 22.47 -21.08 14.39
C PRO A 435 22.11 -19.96 13.42
N TRP A 436 20.96 -19.31 13.59
CA TRP A 436 20.43 -18.30 12.67
C TRP A 436 20.43 -16.92 13.31
N PRO A 437 20.77 -15.85 12.56
CA PRO A 437 20.68 -14.50 13.09
C PRO A 437 19.21 -14.11 13.28
N ASN A 438 18.75 -14.06 14.54
CA ASN A 438 17.40 -13.60 14.85
C ASN A 438 17.32 -12.08 14.65
N GLY A 439 16.24 -11.56 14.06
CA GLY A 439 16.13 -10.13 13.78
C GLY A 439 14.72 -9.65 13.44
N CYS A 440 14.61 -8.36 13.07
CA CYS A 440 13.39 -7.75 12.57
C CYS A 440 13.71 -6.52 11.72
N LEU A 441 12.72 -5.98 11.00
CA LEU A 441 12.84 -4.73 10.26
C LEU A 441 11.89 -3.68 10.84
N LEU A 442 12.40 -2.48 11.10
CA LEU A 442 11.58 -1.28 11.31
C LEU A 442 11.53 -0.48 10.01
N GLY A 443 10.33 -0.07 9.61
CA GLY A 443 10.12 0.62 8.34
C GLY A 443 9.37 1.94 8.47
N GLU A 444 9.73 2.89 7.63
CA GLU A 444 9.05 4.17 7.46
C GLU A 444 8.61 4.31 6.00
N LEU A 445 7.31 4.21 5.76
CA LEU A 445 6.70 4.43 4.46
C LEU A 445 6.34 5.91 4.31
N PHE A 446 6.72 6.49 3.17
CA PHE A 446 6.35 7.84 2.74
C PHE A 446 5.45 7.74 1.49
N PRO A 447 4.13 7.50 1.66
CA PRO A 447 3.23 7.22 0.55
C PRO A 447 3.23 8.29 -0.54
N ARG A 448 3.23 9.57 -0.18
CA ARG A 448 3.25 10.69 -1.15
C ARG A 448 4.59 10.81 -1.85
N ALA A 449 5.69 10.67 -1.10
CA ALA A 449 7.03 10.74 -1.66
C ALA A 449 7.40 9.51 -2.50
N GLY A 450 6.67 8.39 -2.36
CA GLY A 450 6.99 7.14 -3.03
C GLY A 450 8.33 6.58 -2.54
N LYS A 451 8.54 6.57 -1.23
CA LYS A 451 9.78 6.07 -0.62
C LYS A 451 9.46 5.15 0.55
N VAL A 452 10.33 4.19 0.80
CA VAL A 452 10.32 3.38 2.02
C VAL A 452 11.72 3.33 2.59
N ARG A 453 11.84 3.63 3.88
CA ARG A 453 13.10 3.58 4.61
C ARG A 453 13.09 2.40 5.57
N ILE A 454 14.17 1.64 5.62
CA ILE A 454 14.27 0.40 6.39
C ILE A 454 15.48 0.44 7.32
N THR A 455 15.22 0.12 8.59
CA THR A 455 16.22 0.00 9.65
C THR A 455 16.21 -1.44 10.17
N PRO A 456 17.26 -2.22 9.92
CA PRO A 456 17.31 -3.62 10.32
C PRO A 456 17.86 -3.77 11.75
N TYR A 457 17.27 -4.67 12.52
CA TYR A 457 17.73 -5.01 13.87
C TYR A 457 17.99 -6.52 13.97
N ALA A 458 18.96 -6.88 14.81
CA ALA A 458 19.34 -8.25 15.10
C ALA A 458 19.50 -8.48 16.60
N TYR A 459 19.28 -9.72 17.02
CA TYR A 459 19.57 -10.19 18.35
C TYR A 459 21.08 -10.49 18.50
N ALA A 460 21.71 -9.95 19.54
CA ALA A 460 23.11 -10.10 19.88
C ALA A 460 23.29 -10.56 21.34
N SER A 461 24.45 -11.15 21.65
CA SER A 461 24.80 -11.51 23.02
C SER A 461 25.19 -10.24 23.81
N GLY A 462 24.26 -9.70 24.61
CA GLY A 462 24.47 -8.50 25.44
C GLY A 462 23.40 -8.31 26.52
N ALA A 463 23.56 -7.25 27.31
CA ALA A 463 22.57 -6.82 28.32
C ALA A 463 21.31 -6.25 27.65
N ASP A 464 21.49 -5.48 26.57
CA ASP A 464 20.44 -5.04 25.64
C ASP A 464 20.58 -5.85 24.34
N PRO A 465 19.79 -6.91 24.15
CA PRO A 465 20.13 -7.91 23.16
C PRO A 465 19.63 -7.57 21.76
N TRP A 466 18.73 -6.61 21.57
CA TRP A 466 18.29 -6.17 20.24
C TRP A 466 19.05 -4.91 19.84
N VAL A 467 19.87 -5.04 18.79
CA VAL A 467 20.77 -3.99 18.32
C VAL A 467 20.63 -3.78 16.82
N LEU A 468 21.05 -2.61 16.33
CA LEU A 468 21.08 -2.29 14.91
C LEU A 468 21.94 -3.32 14.14
N ASP A 469 21.40 -3.90 13.06
CA ASP A 469 22.15 -4.86 12.23
C ASP A 469 22.95 -4.13 11.15
N THR A 470 24.17 -3.77 11.50
CA THR A 470 25.08 -3.01 10.62
C THR A 470 25.57 -3.79 9.39
N ARG A 471 25.22 -5.09 9.26
CA ARG A 471 25.67 -5.95 8.15
C ARG A 471 24.74 -5.91 6.95
N VAL A 472 23.51 -5.41 7.12
CA VAL A 472 22.46 -5.45 6.10
C VAL A 472 22.61 -4.29 5.13
N PHE A 473 22.94 -3.10 5.64
CA PHE A 473 23.21 -1.89 4.87
C PHE A 473 24.57 -1.28 5.23
N PRO A 474 25.68 -2.01 5.01
CA PRO A 474 27.01 -1.59 5.46
C PRO A 474 27.48 -0.30 4.77
N ASP A 475 27.05 -0.06 3.52
CA ASP A 475 27.40 1.12 2.74
C ASP A 475 26.63 2.38 3.18
N ASP A 476 25.56 2.22 3.96
CA ASP A 476 24.74 3.29 4.53
C ASP A 476 25.15 3.63 5.98
N ALA A 477 26.38 3.33 6.38
CA ALA A 477 26.88 3.60 7.75
C ALA A 477 26.75 5.09 8.14
N LYS A 478 26.95 6.00 7.19
CA LYS A 478 26.79 7.46 7.37
C LYS A 478 25.34 7.86 7.66
N ASP A 479 24.38 7.03 7.24
CA ASP A 479 22.94 7.21 7.38
C ASP A 479 22.38 6.33 8.52
N GLY A 480 23.25 5.86 9.43
CA GLY A 480 22.87 5.03 10.56
C GLY A 480 22.43 3.62 10.17
N TYR A 481 23.05 3.04 9.14
CA TYR A 481 22.74 1.70 8.62
C TYR A 481 21.27 1.54 8.24
N THR A 482 20.70 2.63 7.73
CA THR A 482 19.30 2.74 7.35
C THR A 482 19.24 3.08 5.87
N HIS A 483 18.53 2.28 5.07
CA HIS A 483 18.46 2.48 3.62
C HIS A 483 17.10 3.01 3.19
N THR A 484 17.07 3.99 2.28
CA THR A 484 15.83 4.52 1.70
C THR A 484 15.66 4.09 0.25
N PHE A 485 14.73 3.19 0.00
CA PHE A 485 14.35 2.75 -1.34
C PHE A 485 13.34 3.73 -1.96
N SER A 486 13.51 3.97 -3.26
CA SER A 486 12.49 4.64 -4.08
C SER A 486 11.51 3.61 -4.61
N VAL A 487 10.22 3.87 -4.44
CA VAL A 487 9.13 3.05 -4.95
C VAL A 487 8.76 3.54 -6.35
N PRO A 488 8.78 2.66 -7.37
CA PRO A 488 8.34 3.02 -8.72
C PRO A 488 6.89 3.52 -8.73
N GLY A 489 6.63 4.63 -9.42
CA GLY A 489 5.28 5.17 -9.56
C GLY A 489 4.37 4.22 -10.35
N LYS A 490 3.13 4.02 -9.87
CA LYS A 490 2.15 3.13 -10.50
C LYS A 490 0.89 3.87 -10.91
N LYS A 491 0.31 3.46 -12.04
CA LYS A 491 -1.00 3.92 -12.47
C LYS A 491 -2.06 2.86 -12.13
N ARG A 492 -2.68 3.00 -10.97
CA ARG A 492 -3.84 2.18 -10.58
C ARG A 492 -5.08 2.76 -11.26
N THR A 493 -5.73 1.96 -12.11
CA THR A 493 -6.93 2.39 -12.84
C THR A 493 -8.14 1.72 -12.18
N PRO A 494 -9.13 2.49 -11.68
CA PRO A 494 -10.34 1.92 -11.12
C PRO A 494 -11.10 1.08 -12.14
N SER A 495 -11.87 0.12 -11.65
CA SER A 495 -12.73 -0.74 -12.47
C SER A 495 -13.76 0.06 -13.28
N VAL A 496 -14.27 -0.55 -14.35
CA VAL A 496 -15.29 0.06 -15.21
C VAL A 496 -16.51 0.47 -14.37
N LEU A 497 -16.99 -0.41 -13.50
CA LEU A 497 -18.10 -0.13 -12.59
C LEU A 497 -17.81 1.08 -11.70
N ARG A 498 -16.62 1.11 -11.07
CA ARG A 498 -16.24 2.22 -10.19
C ARG A 498 -16.19 3.55 -10.92
N ARG A 499 -15.70 3.57 -12.15
CA ARG A 499 -15.67 4.77 -13.01
C ARG A 499 -17.08 5.25 -13.37
N HIS A 500 -17.97 4.35 -13.78
CA HIS A 500 -19.35 4.71 -14.09
C HIS A 500 -20.13 5.18 -12.87
N LEU A 501 -19.95 4.54 -11.71
CA LEU A 501 -20.54 4.99 -10.45
C LEU A 501 -20.00 6.36 -10.02
N ALA A 502 -18.68 6.57 -10.11
CA ALA A 502 -18.06 7.86 -9.81
C ALA A 502 -18.62 8.97 -10.71
N GLN A 503 -18.74 8.71 -12.01
CA GLN A 503 -19.34 9.65 -12.96
C GLN A 503 -20.81 9.94 -12.61
N ALA A 504 -21.61 8.91 -12.34
CA ALA A 504 -23.00 9.07 -11.94
C ALA A 504 -23.15 9.89 -10.64
N ALA A 505 -22.24 9.70 -9.67
CA ALA A 505 -22.21 10.48 -8.45
C ALA A 505 -21.80 11.95 -8.68
N GLU A 506 -20.80 12.20 -9.52
CA GLU A 506 -20.40 13.58 -9.89
C GLU A 506 -21.59 14.30 -10.56
N GLU A 507 -22.22 13.69 -11.55
CA GLU A 507 -23.40 14.22 -12.26
C GLU A 507 -24.59 14.44 -11.31
N ALA A 508 -24.78 13.56 -10.32
CA ALA A 508 -25.84 13.68 -9.34
C ALA A 508 -25.66 14.88 -8.42
N VAL A 509 -24.46 15.05 -7.85
CA VAL A 509 -24.16 16.19 -6.97
C VAL A 509 -24.22 17.50 -7.74
N GLU A 510 -23.67 17.56 -8.95
CA GLU A 510 -23.67 18.79 -9.76
C GLU A 510 -25.08 19.26 -10.11
N ALA A 511 -25.99 18.34 -10.39
CA ALA A 511 -27.39 18.64 -10.71
C ALA A 511 -28.28 18.84 -9.46
N ALA A 512 -27.81 18.49 -8.27
CA ALA A 512 -28.60 18.57 -7.04
C ALA A 512 -28.83 20.03 -6.58
N PRO A 513 -29.93 20.32 -5.86
CA PRO A 513 -30.13 21.63 -5.25
C PRO A 513 -28.98 22.03 -4.30
N GLU A 514 -28.70 23.33 -4.16
CA GLU A 514 -27.58 23.82 -3.31
C GLU A 514 -27.65 23.29 -1.87
N ALA A 515 -28.85 23.05 -1.32
CA ALA A 515 -29.03 22.47 0.01
C ALA A 515 -28.42 21.07 0.12
N VAL A 516 -28.62 20.23 -0.89
CA VAL A 516 -28.08 18.88 -0.97
C VAL A 516 -26.57 18.93 -1.18
N GLN A 517 -26.07 19.80 -2.07
CA GLN A 517 -24.63 19.99 -2.27
C GLN A 517 -23.92 20.39 -0.97
N ARG A 518 -24.52 21.28 -0.15
CA ARG A 518 -23.98 21.66 1.15
C ARG A 518 -24.01 20.52 2.17
N GLN A 519 -25.07 19.72 2.17
CA GLN A 519 -25.14 18.53 3.02
C GLN A 519 -24.03 17.55 2.68
N VAL A 520 -23.80 17.28 1.39
CA VAL A 520 -22.72 16.42 0.90
C VAL A 520 -21.35 17.02 1.26
N ALA A 521 -21.15 18.33 1.08
CA ALA A 521 -19.93 19.03 1.47
C ALA A 521 -19.62 18.87 2.96
N LYS A 522 -20.64 18.99 3.82
CA LYS A 522 -20.52 18.80 5.26
C LYS A 522 -20.11 17.38 5.63
N VAL A 523 -20.72 16.37 5.00
CA VAL A 523 -20.34 14.95 5.20
C VAL A 523 -18.90 14.70 4.77
N LEU A 524 -18.45 15.37 3.70
CA LEU A 524 -17.09 15.26 3.16
C LEU A 524 -16.06 16.14 3.89
N GLY A 525 -16.46 16.93 4.88
CA GLY A 525 -15.56 17.86 5.58
C GLY A 525 -15.02 18.99 4.69
N ILE A 526 -15.75 19.34 3.63
CA ILE A 526 -15.40 20.44 2.72
C ILE A 526 -16.08 21.71 3.24
N GLU A 527 -15.28 22.74 3.56
CA GLU A 527 -15.81 24.06 3.92
C GLU A 527 -16.61 24.64 2.76
N ALA A 528 -17.92 24.78 2.97
CA ALA A 528 -18.84 25.41 2.03
C ALA A 528 -19.25 26.79 2.58
N PRO A 529 -19.20 27.85 1.77
CA PRO A 529 -19.59 29.19 2.20
C PRO A 529 -21.08 29.24 2.61
N SER A 530 -21.38 30.02 3.64
CA SER A 530 -22.74 30.15 4.20
C SER A 530 -23.73 30.84 3.25
N SER A 531 -23.24 31.64 2.30
CA SER A 531 -24.03 32.42 1.35
C SER A 531 -24.49 31.59 0.14
N ARG A 532 -23.67 31.53 -0.91
CA ARG A 532 -23.98 30.87 -2.19
C ARG A 532 -22.85 29.92 -2.59
N MET A 533 -23.23 28.74 -3.06
CA MET A 533 -22.29 27.76 -3.60
C MET A 533 -21.71 28.26 -4.93
N SER A 534 -20.39 28.51 -4.99
CA SER A 534 -19.74 28.80 -6.27
C SER A 534 -19.67 27.52 -7.11
N LYS A 535 -19.65 27.67 -8.45
CA LYS A 535 -19.52 26.52 -9.36
C LYS A 535 -18.25 25.70 -9.09
N GLU A 536 -17.16 26.35 -8.70
CA GLU A 536 -15.89 25.67 -8.39
C GLU A 536 -15.99 24.83 -7.12
N VAL A 537 -16.61 25.35 -6.05
CA VAL A 537 -16.78 24.59 -4.81
C VAL A 537 -17.79 23.47 -5.01
N ALA A 538 -18.88 23.69 -5.75
CA ALA A 538 -19.85 22.64 -6.10
C ALA A 538 -19.18 21.50 -6.89
N LYS A 539 -18.34 21.83 -7.87
CA LYS A 539 -17.54 20.86 -8.63
C LYS A 539 -16.52 20.11 -7.77
N LYS A 540 -15.89 20.80 -6.81
CA LYS A 540 -14.99 20.18 -5.84
C LYS A 540 -15.73 19.17 -4.94
N VAL A 541 -16.94 19.51 -4.49
CA VAL A 541 -17.80 18.62 -3.71
C VAL A 541 -18.25 17.41 -4.53
N ALA A 542 -18.65 17.62 -5.79
CA ALA A 542 -19.04 16.55 -6.69
C ALA A 542 -17.91 15.55 -6.96
N ARG A 543 -16.70 16.04 -7.24
CA ARG A 543 -15.50 15.20 -7.39
C ARG A 543 -15.13 14.43 -6.13
N ALA A 544 -15.24 15.08 -4.98
CA ALA A 544 -14.97 14.43 -3.70
C ALA A 544 -16.02 13.35 -3.36
N ALA A 545 -17.29 13.56 -3.74
CA ALA A 545 -18.33 12.55 -3.63
C ALA A 545 -18.07 11.37 -4.58
N ALA A 546 -17.70 11.65 -5.84
CA ALA A 546 -17.30 10.64 -6.82
C ALA A 546 -16.11 9.79 -6.33
N ALA A 547 -15.14 10.40 -5.65
CA ALA A 547 -14.02 9.67 -5.05
C ALA A 547 -14.44 8.77 -3.86
N LYS A 548 -15.63 8.97 -3.28
CA LYS A 548 -16.18 8.25 -2.13
C LYS A 548 -17.33 7.30 -2.50
N VAL A 549 -17.49 6.95 -3.77
CA VAL A 549 -18.59 6.11 -4.25
C VAL A 549 -18.61 4.71 -3.65
N ASP A 550 -17.56 4.24 -2.98
CA ASP A 550 -17.60 2.93 -2.32
C ASP A 550 -18.25 2.98 -0.93
N ASP A 551 -18.50 4.18 -0.39
CA ASP A 551 -19.20 4.36 0.88
C ASP A 551 -20.72 4.21 0.66
N PRO A 552 -21.34 3.14 1.20
CA PRO A 552 -22.78 2.89 1.09
C PRO A 552 -23.66 4.06 1.49
N ALA A 553 -23.27 4.79 2.54
CA ALA A 553 -24.03 5.90 3.06
C ALA A 553 -23.92 7.12 2.13
N MET A 554 -22.78 7.31 1.47
CA MET A 554 -22.63 8.36 0.48
C MET A 554 -23.38 8.04 -0.81
N LEU A 555 -23.21 6.83 -1.34
CA LEU A 555 -23.93 6.34 -2.52
C LEU A 555 -25.45 6.53 -2.38
N ALA A 556 -26.02 6.05 -1.27
CA ALA A 556 -27.46 6.09 -1.05
C ALA A 556 -28.03 7.50 -0.88
N ASN A 557 -27.21 8.45 -0.43
CA ASN A 557 -27.61 9.84 -0.22
C ASN A 557 -27.35 10.75 -1.44
N VAL A 558 -26.50 10.31 -2.36
CA VAL A 558 -25.99 11.15 -3.46
C VAL A 558 -26.50 10.70 -4.82
N VAL A 559 -26.55 9.39 -5.07
CA VAL A 559 -26.92 8.84 -6.37
C VAL A 559 -28.37 8.37 -6.32
N ASP A 560 -29.23 9.02 -7.10
CA ASP A 560 -30.60 8.55 -7.28
C ASP A 560 -30.65 7.21 -8.05
N GLU A 561 -31.81 6.56 -8.00
CA GLU A 561 -32.02 5.24 -8.60
C GLU A 561 -31.79 5.24 -10.11
N GLN A 562 -32.16 6.32 -10.80
CA GLN A 562 -32.03 6.42 -12.26
C GLN A 562 -30.56 6.52 -12.70
N ARG A 563 -29.74 7.26 -11.95
CA ARG A 563 -28.30 7.39 -12.23
C ARG A 563 -27.53 6.13 -11.84
N MET A 564 -27.89 5.50 -10.74
CA MET A 564 -27.36 4.18 -10.35
C MET A 564 -27.60 3.16 -11.47
N SER A 565 -28.83 3.08 -11.95
CA SER A 565 -29.24 2.23 -13.06
C SER A 565 -28.47 2.50 -14.36
N THR A 566 -28.26 3.78 -14.67
CA THR A 566 -27.49 4.21 -15.85
C THR A 566 -26.03 3.77 -15.74
N ALA A 567 -25.40 3.92 -14.57
CA ALA A 567 -24.03 3.49 -14.34
C ALA A 567 -23.88 1.97 -14.48
N LEU A 568 -24.81 1.22 -13.90
CA LEU A 568 -24.86 -0.24 -13.99
C LEU A 568 -25.06 -0.70 -15.43
N SER A 569 -25.96 -0.06 -16.18
CA SER A 569 -26.19 -0.32 -17.61
C SER A 569 -24.95 -0.07 -18.46
N LYS A 570 -24.29 1.08 -18.29
CA LYS A 570 -23.04 1.40 -19.01
C LYS A 570 -21.92 0.40 -18.68
N THR A 571 -21.85 -0.05 -17.42
CA THR A 571 -20.89 -1.07 -16.99
C THR A 571 -21.15 -2.39 -17.71
N ALA A 572 -22.42 -2.82 -17.76
CA ALA A 572 -22.81 -4.03 -18.47
C ALA A 572 -22.45 -3.94 -19.96
N ALA A 573 -22.69 -2.79 -20.60
CA ALA A 573 -22.28 -2.55 -21.99
C ALA A 573 -20.78 -2.76 -22.18
N ASP A 574 -19.96 -2.02 -21.42
CA ASP A 574 -18.51 -2.04 -21.59
C ASP A 574 -17.88 -3.41 -21.29
N GLU A 575 -18.33 -4.10 -20.23
CA GLU A 575 -17.74 -5.38 -19.80
C GLU A 575 -18.26 -6.57 -20.61
N LEU A 576 -19.55 -6.62 -20.94
CA LEU A 576 -20.12 -7.76 -21.67
C LEU A 576 -19.80 -7.69 -23.17
N GLU A 577 -19.69 -6.50 -23.76
CA GLU A 577 -19.30 -6.34 -25.17
C GLU A 577 -17.80 -6.56 -25.40
N ALA A 578 -16.96 -6.26 -24.39
CA ALA A 578 -15.52 -6.55 -24.45
C ALA A 578 -15.20 -8.06 -24.51
N GLY A 579 -16.08 -8.92 -23.98
CA GLY A 579 -15.96 -10.38 -24.03
C GLY A 579 -16.27 -11.03 -25.39
N GLY A 580 -16.58 -10.24 -26.42
CA GLY A 580 -16.84 -10.70 -27.78
C GLY A 580 -18.27 -10.45 -28.28
N PRO A 581 -18.48 -10.27 -29.59
CA PRO A 581 -19.69 -9.66 -30.16
C PRO A 581 -20.90 -10.60 -30.35
N THR A 582 -20.81 -11.88 -29.98
CA THR A 582 -21.91 -12.83 -30.22
C THR A 582 -22.98 -12.70 -29.14
N ARG A 583 -23.98 -11.87 -29.44
CA ARG A 583 -25.29 -11.95 -28.77
C ARG A 583 -25.89 -13.33 -29.03
N ILE A 584 -26.54 -13.89 -28.02
CA ILE A 584 -27.19 -15.19 -28.07
C ILE A 584 -28.49 -15.03 -28.87
N PRO A 585 -28.69 -15.76 -29.98
CA PRO A 585 -29.92 -15.70 -30.74
C PRO A 585 -31.10 -16.23 -29.93
N ARG A 586 -32.21 -15.49 -29.86
CA ARG A 586 -33.46 -15.94 -29.21
C ARG A 586 -34.12 -17.13 -29.91
N SER A 587 -33.65 -17.51 -31.09
CA SER A 587 -34.03 -18.75 -31.78
C SER A 587 -33.37 -20.00 -31.19
N ASP A 588 -32.32 -19.86 -30.37
CA ASP A 588 -31.71 -20.96 -29.63
C ASP A 588 -32.64 -21.42 -28.50
N PRO A 589 -33.05 -22.70 -28.44
CA PRO A 589 -33.94 -23.21 -27.38
C PRO A 589 -33.41 -23.02 -25.95
N GLN A 590 -32.10 -22.84 -25.79
CA GLN A 590 -31.43 -22.63 -24.49
C GLN A 590 -30.99 -21.18 -24.29
N PHE A 591 -31.46 -20.23 -25.12
CA PHE A 591 -30.94 -18.86 -25.07
C PHE A 591 -31.09 -18.22 -23.69
N LEU A 592 -32.23 -18.43 -23.02
CA LEU A 592 -32.52 -17.79 -21.74
C LEU A 592 -31.58 -18.30 -20.65
N GLU A 593 -31.32 -19.62 -20.61
CA GLU A 593 -30.40 -20.23 -19.66
C GLU A 593 -28.97 -19.72 -19.88
N LYS A 594 -28.46 -19.79 -21.12
CA LYS A 594 -27.13 -19.28 -21.47
C LYS A 594 -26.99 -17.79 -21.16
N ALA A 595 -28.04 -17.00 -21.41
CA ALA A 595 -28.05 -15.57 -21.12
C ALA A 595 -28.00 -15.31 -19.62
N LEU A 596 -28.82 -16.01 -18.83
CA LEU A 596 -28.83 -15.88 -17.38
C LEU A 596 -27.51 -16.31 -16.75
N SER A 597 -26.85 -17.37 -17.25
CA SER A 597 -25.52 -17.77 -16.78
C SER A 597 -24.49 -16.66 -17.01
N ARG A 598 -24.42 -16.09 -18.22
CA ARG A 598 -23.47 -15.00 -18.52
C ARG A 598 -23.76 -13.74 -17.69
N VAL A 599 -25.03 -13.41 -17.47
CA VAL A 599 -25.42 -12.29 -16.61
C VAL A 599 -25.06 -12.58 -15.14
N ALA A 600 -25.27 -13.81 -14.68
CA ALA A 600 -24.94 -14.22 -13.32
C ALA A 600 -23.44 -14.16 -13.05
N GLU A 601 -22.60 -14.64 -13.98
CA GLU A 601 -21.14 -14.50 -13.92
C GLU A 601 -20.72 -13.03 -13.85
N PHE A 602 -21.27 -12.18 -14.73
CA PHE A 602 -20.98 -10.74 -14.70
C PHE A 602 -21.35 -10.11 -13.35
N ILE A 603 -22.56 -10.36 -12.85
CA ILE A 603 -22.98 -9.81 -11.56
C ILE A 603 -22.11 -10.34 -10.43
N HIS A 604 -21.81 -11.64 -10.41
CA HIS A 604 -21.03 -12.29 -9.37
C HIS A 604 -19.57 -11.80 -9.33
N HIS A 605 -18.92 -11.66 -10.48
CA HIS A 605 -17.51 -11.29 -10.55
C HIS A 605 -17.25 -9.79 -10.61
N LYS A 606 -18.15 -9.00 -11.21
CA LYS A 606 -17.92 -7.58 -11.50
C LYS A 606 -18.72 -6.62 -10.63
N VAL A 607 -19.87 -7.04 -10.09
CA VAL A 607 -20.79 -6.15 -9.35
C VAL A 607 -20.86 -6.50 -7.86
N ARG A 608 -20.76 -7.78 -7.52
CA ARG A 608 -20.82 -8.28 -6.13
C ARG A 608 -19.81 -7.59 -5.22
N GLY A 609 -20.24 -7.22 -4.02
CA GLY A 609 -19.40 -6.53 -3.02
C GLY A 609 -19.06 -5.06 -3.34
N LYS A 610 -19.29 -4.59 -4.57
CA LYS A 610 -19.02 -3.21 -5.01
C LYS A 610 -20.22 -2.26 -4.89
N VAL A 611 -21.40 -2.82 -4.59
CA VAL A 611 -22.64 -2.07 -4.36
C VAL A 611 -23.18 -2.47 -3.00
N ALA A 612 -23.56 -1.48 -2.20
CA ALA A 612 -24.02 -1.69 -0.84
C ALA A 612 -25.29 -2.55 -0.75
N LYS A 613 -25.32 -3.50 0.20
CA LYS A 613 -26.50 -4.32 0.51
C LYS A 613 -27.75 -3.49 0.88
N SER A 614 -27.57 -2.29 1.43
CA SER A 614 -28.67 -1.36 1.77
C SER A 614 -29.23 -0.61 0.56
N ALA A 615 -28.48 -0.50 -0.54
CA ALA A 615 -28.89 0.15 -1.79
C ALA A 615 -29.60 -0.82 -2.76
N ALA A 616 -29.56 -2.12 -2.48
CA ALA A 616 -30.21 -3.20 -3.21
C ALA A 616 -31.74 -3.15 -3.11
N ARG A 617 -32.41 -2.43 -4.02
CA ARG A 617 -33.87 -2.51 -4.24
C ARG A 617 -34.19 -3.45 -5.41
N GLU A 618 -35.34 -4.12 -5.38
CA GLU A 618 -35.78 -5.02 -6.45
C GLU A 618 -35.78 -4.32 -7.82
N GLU A 619 -36.21 -3.05 -7.86
CA GLU A 619 -36.26 -2.24 -9.09
C GLU A 619 -34.87 -1.98 -9.69
N ILE A 620 -33.87 -1.68 -8.86
CA ILE A 620 -32.48 -1.44 -9.30
C ILE A 620 -31.87 -2.74 -9.82
N LEU A 621 -32.15 -3.86 -9.16
CA LEU A 621 -31.71 -5.19 -9.58
C LEU A 621 -32.35 -5.61 -10.90
N ALA A 622 -33.65 -5.40 -11.07
CA ALA A 622 -34.36 -5.67 -12.32
C ALA A 622 -33.77 -4.84 -13.48
N GLN A 623 -33.45 -3.57 -13.23
CA GLN A 623 -32.81 -2.71 -14.22
C GLN A 623 -31.40 -3.18 -14.59
N LEU A 624 -30.57 -3.56 -13.60
CA LEU A 624 -29.24 -4.13 -13.83
C LEU A 624 -29.32 -5.41 -14.67
N ILE A 625 -30.19 -6.34 -14.29
CA ILE A 625 -30.37 -7.62 -14.98
C ILE A 625 -30.87 -7.38 -16.40
N ALA A 626 -31.86 -6.50 -16.60
CA ALA A 626 -32.38 -6.18 -17.92
C ALA A 626 -31.33 -5.52 -18.83
N ALA A 627 -30.52 -4.61 -18.29
CA ALA A 627 -29.43 -3.99 -19.04
C ALA A 627 -28.39 -5.03 -19.47
N ALA A 628 -27.96 -5.90 -18.54
CA ALA A 628 -27.03 -6.97 -18.84
C ALA A 628 -27.59 -7.95 -19.89
N LEU A 629 -28.85 -8.36 -19.75
CA LEU A 629 -29.55 -9.17 -20.74
C LEU A 629 -29.57 -8.48 -22.11
N GLY A 630 -29.82 -7.16 -22.17
CA GLY A 630 -29.83 -6.38 -23.41
C GLY A 630 -28.51 -6.36 -24.19
N HIS A 631 -27.39 -6.67 -23.54
CA HIS A 631 -26.08 -6.86 -24.19
C HIS A 631 -25.76 -8.33 -24.50
N VAL A 632 -26.47 -9.27 -23.89
CA VAL A 632 -26.24 -10.71 -24.04
C VAL A 632 -27.17 -11.35 -25.06
N VAL A 633 -28.43 -10.91 -25.16
CA VAL A 633 -29.42 -11.48 -26.10
C VAL A 633 -29.64 -10.57 -27.32
N ASP A 634 -30.09 -11.15 -28.42
CA ASP A 634 -30.56 -10.37 -29.57
C ASP A 634 -31.98 -9.83 -29.36
N GLY A 635 -32.28 -8.68 -29.96
CA GLY A 635 -33.60 -8.03 -29.84
C GLY A 635 -33.79 -7.18 -28.57
N PRO A 636 -35.00 -6.64 -28.37
CA PRO A 636 -35.27 -5.68 -27.31
C PRO A 636 -35.40 -6.36 -25.94
N VAL A 637 -34.90 -5.70 -24.89
CA VAL A 637 -35.17 -6.04 -23.50
C VAL A 637 -35.77 -4.81 -22.82
N SER A 638 -36.89 -4.98 -22.14
CA SER A 638 -37.64 -3.88 -21.52
C SER A 638 -37.91 -4.16 -20.04
N VAL A 639 -37.84 -3.11 -19.23
CA VAL A 639 -38.09 -3.14 -17.78
C VAL A 639 -39.50 -2.63 -17.49
N GLN A 640 -40.27 -3.33 -16.66
CA GLN A 640 -41.63 -2.97 -16.25
C GLN A 640 -42.56 -2.56 -17.41
N PRO A 641 -42.62 -3.31 -18.52
CA PRO A 641 -43.52 -2.96 -19.62
C PRO A 641 -44.97 -3.05 -19.17
N LEU A 642 -45.79 -2.06 -19.57
CA LEU A 642 -47.23 -2.10 -19.33
C LEU A 642 -47.89 -3.06 -20.33
N LEU A 643 -48.48 -4.13 -19.82
CA LEU A 643 -49.23 -5.10 -20.62
C LEU A 643 -50.67 -4.65 -20.85
N SER A 644 -51.32 -5.23 -21.87
CA SER A 644 -52.70 -4.92 -22.26
C SER A 644 -53.74 -5.23 -21.17
N ASP A 645 -53.42 -6.15 -20.26
CA ASP A 645 -54.24 -6.51 -19.09
C ASP A 645 -53.94 -5.64 -17.85
N GLY A 646 -53.11 -4.60 -18.00
CA GLY A 646 -52.73 -3.68 -16.92
C GLY A 646 -51.62 -4.21 -16.01
N THR A 647 -51.12 -5.41 -16.25
CA THR A 647 -50.01 -5.97 -15.46
C THR A 647 -48.64 -5.48 -15.95
N ARG A 648 -47.61 -5.67 -15.10
CA ARG A 648 -46.23 -5.22 -15.35
C ARG A 648 -45.25 -6.29 -14.86
N PRO A 649 -44.72 -7.15 -15.75
CA PRO A 649 -43.60 -8.00 -15.39
C PRO A 649 -42.35 -7.14 -15.14
N ASP A 650 -41.41 -7.62 -14.34
CA ASP A 650 -40.18 -6.88 -14.06
C ASP A 650 -39.35 -6.70 -15.35
N ILE A 651 -39.22 -7.75 -16.16
CA ILE A 651 -38.44 -7.74 -17.41
C ILE A 651 -39.16 -8.55 -18.49
N LEU A 652 -39.24 -7.98 -19.70
CA LEU A 652 -39.65 -8.67 -20.92
C LEU A 652 -38.50 -8.67 -21.94
N ILE A 653 -38.12 -9.87 -22.37
CA ILE A 653 -37.23 -10.10 -23.50
C ILE A 653 -38.07 -10.32 -24.75
N GLY A 654 -37.84 -9.51 -25.78
CA GLY A 654 -38.64 -9.42 -26.99
C GLY A 654 -39.75 -8.38 -26.90
N SER A 655 -40.65 -8.41 -27.88
CA SER A 655 -41.80 -7.51 -27.96
C SER A 655 -43.11 -8.27 -28.23
N LEU A 656 -44.24 -7.64 -27.87
CA LEU A 656 -45.58 -8.17 -28.11
C LEU A 656 -45.94 -8.31 -29.61
N ASN A 657 -45.09 -7.82 -30.52
CA ASN A 657 -45.26 -7.94 -31.96
C ASN A 657 -44.48 -9.13 -32.56
N GLU A 658 -43.62 -9.80 -31.78
CA GLU A 658 -42.79 -10.92 -32.25
C GLU A 658 -43.45 -12.28 -31.98
N ALA A 659 -42.92 -13.39 -32.50
CA ALA A 659 -43.51 -14.70 -32.24
C ALA A 659 -43.40 -15.10 -30.74
N PRO A 660 -44.42 -15.78 -30.16
CA PRO A 660 -44.38 -16.37 -28.81
C PRO A 660 -43.07 -17.10 -28.46
N ALA A 661 -42.52 -17.84 -29.43
CA ALA A 661 -41.31 -18.65 -29.29
C ALA A 661 -40.05 -17.86 -28.92
N VAL A 662 -39.99 -16.56 -29.21
CA VAL A 662 -38.82 -15.71 -28.96
C VAL A 662 -39.07 -14.66 -27.87
N ARG A 663 -40.14 -14.83 -27.09
CA ARG A 663 -40.49 -13.97 -25.95
C ARG A 663 -40.11 -14.65 -24.65
N SER A 664 -39.65 -13.88 -23.67
CA SER A 664 -39.44 -14.37 -22.32
C SER A 664 -39.76 -13.35 -21.25
N VAL A 665 -40.25 -13.82 -20.12
CA VAL A 665 -40.52 -13.00 -18.94
C VAL A 665 -39.52 -13.35 -17.85
N VAL A 666 -38.91 -12.35 -17.24
CA VAL A 666 -38.03 -12.53 -16.08
C VAL A 666 -38.57 -11.70 -14.91
N GLU A 667 -38.78 -12.34 -13.78
CA GLU A 667 -39.22 -11.72 -12.52
C GLU A 667 -38.06 -11.70 -11.53
N VAL A 668 -37.90 -10.62 -10.77
CA VAL A 668 -36.77 -10.42 -9.85
C VAL A 668 -37.28 -10.20 -8.42
N LYS A 669 -36.75 -10.96 -7.47
CA LYS A 669 -37.14 -10.88 -6.06
C LYS A 669 -35.95 -10.87 -5.11
N LEU A 670 -36.05 -10.09 -4.05
CA LEU A 670 -35.07 -10.03 -2.97
C LEU A 670 -35.44 -11.01 -1.86
N ALA A 671 -34.60 -12.02 -1.62
CA ALA A 671 -34.76 -12.96 -0.52
C ALA A 671 -34.00 -12.46 0.72
N ARG A 672 -34.75 -11.92 1.69
CA ARG A 672 -34.27 -11.63 3.05
C ARG A 672 -34.61 -12.84 3.94
N LYS A 673 -33.69 -13.31 4.79
CA LYS A 673 -33.78 -14.58 5.56
C LYS A 673 -35.21 -14.98 5.98
N ALA A 674 -35.54 -16.25 5.73
CA ALA A 674 -36.75 -16.98 6.11
C ALA A 674 -38.08 -16.48 5.53
N SER A 675 -38.38 -16.83 4.27
CA SER A 675 -39.72 -16.68 3.70
C SER A 675 -40.03 -17.73 2.65
N GLY A 676 -40.34 -18.96 3.07
CA GLY A 676 -40.76 -20.05 2.17
C GLY A 676 -41.99 -19.72 1.31
N ASN A 677 -42.84 -18.78 1.75
CA ASN A 677 -44.06 -18.38 1.03
C ASN A 677 -43.83 -17.40 -0.15
N LEU A 678 -42.66 -16.76 -0.26
CA LEU A 678 -42.39 -15.79 -1.33
C LEU A 678 -42.11 -16.47 -2.68
N HIS A 679 -41.55 -17.68 -2.65
CA HIS A 679 -41.21 -18.45 -3.83
C HIS A 679 -42.47 -18.84 -4.63
N ASP A 680 -43.44 -19.49 -3.97
CA ASP A 680 -44.66 -19.98 -4.63
C ASP A 680 -45.54 -18.85 -5.17
N ALA A 681 -45.64 -17.74 -4.43
CA ALA A 681 -46.36 -16.54 -4.88
C ALA A 681 -45.72 -15.90 -6.12
N GLY A 682 -44.38 -15.83 -6.16
CA GLY A 682 -43.62 -15.36 -7.31
C GLY A 682 -43.80 -16.25 -8.54
N LEU A 683 -43.77 -17.58 -8.36
CA LEU A 683 -44.01 -18.53 -9.43
C LEU A 683 -45.43 -18.44 -10.00
N MET A 684 -46.45 -18.23 -9.15
CA MET A 684 -47.82 -17.98 -9.60
C MET A 684 -47.95 -16.68 -10.39
N GLN A 685 -47.23 -15.63 -10.01
CA GLN A 685 -47.23 -14.35 -10.71
C GLN A 685 -46.54 -14.46 -12.07
N LEU A 686 -45.37 -15.10 -12.13
CA LEU A 686 -44.66 -15.39 -13.38
C LEU A 686 -45.55 -16.20 -14.34
N ASP A 687 -46.24 -17.23 -13.85
CA ASP A 687 -47.15 -18.04 -14.68
C ASP A 687 -48.30 -17.23 -15.29
N ARG A 688 -48.80 -16.21 -14.57
CA ARG A 688 -49.79 -15.27 -15.13
C ARG A 688 -49.18 -14.43 -16.25
N TYR A 689 -47.99 -13.86 -16.04
CA TYR A 689 -47.32 -13.05 -17.05
C TYR A 689 -46.99 -13.84 -18.31
N LEU A 690 -46.46 -15.05 -18.17
CA LEU A 690 -46.18 -15.94 -19.30
C LEU A 690 -47.45 -16.25 -20.13
N LYS A 691 -48.63 -16.27 -19.52
CA LYS A 691 -49.90 -16.40 -20.25
C LYS A 691 -50.30 -15.10 -20.92
N SER A 692 -50.24 -13.98 -20.20
CA SER A 692 -50.63 -12.67 -20.72
C SER A 692 -49.83 -12.23 -21.94
N VAL A 693 -48.53 -12.56 -22.00
CA VAL A 693 -47.67 -12.22 -23.15
C VAL A 693 -47.40 -13.38 -24.11
N GLU A 694 -48.03 -14.54 -23.90
CA GLU A 694 -47.79 -15.76 -24.65
C GLU A 694 -46.29 -16.09 -24.79
N ALA A 695 -45.51 -15.93 -23.72
CA ALA A 695 -44.07 -16.19 -23.77
C ALA A 695 -43.76 -17.68 -23.65
N ALA A 696 -42.82 -18.15 -24.47
CA ALA A 696 -42.38 -19.55 -24.47
C ALA A 696 -41.46 -19.91 -23.30
N HIS A 697 -40.68 -18.96 -22.81
CA HIS A 697 -39.74 -19.19 -21.71
C HIS A 697 -39.96 -18.18 -20.57
N GLY A 698 -39.66 -18.60 -19.34
CA GLY A 698 -39.74 -17.76 -18.16
C GLY A 698 -38.61 -18.04 -17.17
N ALA A 699 -38.19 -17.01 -16.45
CA ALA A 699 -37.23 -17.14 -15.37
C ALA A 699 -37.62 -16.36 -14.13
N PHE A 700 -37.23 -16.89 -12.97
CA PHE A 700 -37.40 -16.28 -11.67
C PHE A 700 -36.02 -16.06 -11.05
N VAL A 701 -35.63 -14.81 -10.83
CA VAL A 701 -34.33 -14.44 -10.28
C VAL A 701 -34.47 -14.12 -8.80
N LEU A 702 -33.85 -14.93 -7.96
CA LEU A 702 -33.83 -14.78 -6.51
C LEU A 702 -32.49 -14.20 -6.06
N VAL A 703 -32.51 -12.99 -5.52
CA VAL A 703 -31.31 -12.34 -4.98
C VAL A 703 -31.29 -12.49 -3.46
N HIS A 704 -30.45 -13.40 -2.97
CA HIS A 704 -30.28 -13.70 -1.55
C HIS A 704 -29.36 -12.68 -0.90
N THR A 705 -29.89 -11.89 0.04
CA THR A 705 -29.08 -10.95 0.82
C THR A 705 -28.68 -11.58 2.15
N GLY A 706 -27.38 -11.84 2.34
CA GLY A 706 -26.83 -12.34 3.61
C GLY A 706 -26.32 -13.79 3.61
N GLU A 707 -26.39 -14.50 2.48
CA GLU A 707 -25.66 -15.76 2.25
C GLU A 707 -24.53 -15.47 1.25
N SER A 708 -23.45 -14.84 1.71
CA SER A 708 -22.40 -14.30 0.83
C SER A 708 -21.34 -15.31 0.37
N GLU A 709 -21.61 -16.62 0.41
CA GLU A 709 -20.61 -17.65 0.12
C GLU A 709 -21.00 -18.61 -1.03
N LYS A 710 -22.22 -18.50 -1.59
CA LYS A 710 -22.68 -19.39 -2.66
C LYS A 710 -22.47 -18.79 -4.05
N GLU A 711 -22.07 -19.62 -5.00
CA GLU A 711 -22.05 -19.29 -6.42
C GLU A 711 -23.47 -19.19 -6.99
N PRO A 712 -23.68 -18.38 -8.04
CA PRO A 712 -24.96 -18.35 -8.69
C PRO A 712 -25.26 -19.70 -9.33
N CYS A 713 -26.49 -20.19 -9.16
CA CYS A 713 -26.93 -21.44 -9.76
C CYS A 713 -28.28 -21.26 -10.46
N ILE A 714 -28.49 -22.06 -11.51
CA ILE A 714 -29.75 -22.14 -12.23
C ILE A 714 -30.39 -23.49 -11.93
N GLU A 715 -31.63 -23.44 -11.46
CA GLU A 715 -32.46 -24.62 -11.22
C GLU A 715 -33.61 -24.67 -12.22
N HIS A 716 -34.00 -25.87 -12.64
CA HIS A 716 -35.20 -26.09 -13.45
C HIS A 716 -36.36 -26.44 -12.53
N THR A 717 -37.45 -25.67 -12.63
CA THR A 717 -38.67 -25.95 -11.88
C THR A 717 -39.90 -25.83 -12.77
N LYS A 718 -41.06 -26.14 -12.21
CA LYS A 718 -42.35 -26.02 -12.90
C LYS A 718 -43.25 -25.03 -12.20
N THR A 719 -43.97 -24.23 -12.99
CA THR A 719 -45.06 -23.40 -12.47
C THR A 719 -46.22 -24.29 -11.99
N PRO A 720 -47.18 -23.75 -11.21
CA PRO A 720 -48.36 -24.52 -10.80
C PRO A 720 -49.21 -25.06 -11.96
N THR A 721 -49.06 -24.52 -13.17
CA THR A 721 -49.72 -25.06 -14.37
C THR A 721 -48.86 -26.02 -15.19
N GLY A 722 -47.70 -26.42 -14.65
CA GLY A 722 -46.82 -27.44 -15.22
C GLY A 722 -45.84 -26.92 -16.28
N ARG A 723 -45.73 -25.60 -16.48
CA ARG A 723 -44.76 -25.01 -17.42
C ARG A 723 -43.36 -25.04 -16.83
N GLU A 724 -42.37 -25.45 -17.62
CA GLU A 724 -40.97 -25.39 -17.22
C GLU A 724 -40.46 -23.95 -17.22
N ILE A 725 -39.72 -23.60 -16.17
CA ILE A 725 -39.11 -22.29 -15.96
C ILE A 725 -37.75 -22.45 -15.29
N LEU A 726 -36.91 -21.42 -15.42
CA LEU A 726 -35.60 -21.35 -14.78
C LEU A 726 -35.70 -20.55 -13.48
N VAL A 727 -35.00 -20.99 -12.43
CA VAL A 727 -34.80 -20.20 -11.21
C VAL A 727 -33.32 -19.89 -11.10
N LEU A 728 -32.96 -18.62 -11.24
CA LEU A 728 -31.58 -18.15 -11.04
C LEU A 728 -31.43 -17.67 -9.60
N HIS A 729 -30.56 -18.32 -8.84
CA HIS A 729 -30.18 -17.88 -7.51
C HIS A 729 -28.93 -17.01 -7.61
N LEU A 730 -29.03 -15.75 -7.18
CA LEU A 730 -27.90 -14.82 -7.04
C LEU A 730 -27.65 -14.56 -5.56
N PHE A 731 -26.39 -14.50 -5.14
CA PHE A 731 -26.02 -14.39 -3.74
C PHE A 731 -25.22 -13.10 -3.49
N TRP A 732 -25.83 -12.16 -2.76
CA TRP A 732 -25.33 -10.79 -2.56
C TRP A 732 -24.81 -10.51 -1.14
#